data_AF-A0A850MP38-F1
#
_entry.id   AF-A0A850MP38-F1
#
_cell.length_a   1.000
_cell.length_b   1.000
_cell.length_c   1.000
_cell.angle_alpha   90.00
_cell.angle_beta   90.00
_cell.angle_gamma   90.00
#
_symmetry.space_group_name_H-M   'P 1'
#
loop_
_entity.id
_entity.type
_entity.pdbx_description
1 polymer ?
#
loop_
_entity_poly.entity_id
_entity_poly.type
_entity_poly.pdbx_seq_one_letter_code
_entity_poly.pdbx_strand_id
1 'polypeptide(L)'
;ALFGDKIFIHVPIELDGKIIDYAKELHPWMALLVIASGIAVLLFGYLISKGIDKLFDTIKHRIQKIRRDKAAHKSAVEKSEAETGTTSRSEQKGTEKGLGAFDKVRRTQKEEEEITGELPFLVREARKKIKRDFWYGGIIDNLRVRMWRNLLSLGRSRNKDIDLDENVIGNKTAATKSMFHEFHHALLEIAREKGLLTLEETAAYRFAEEVWIVQKELEYLLSDKFTNRQRRSYLNYLTNSPNINDAAFQSLYRRYTTLKSQIASPEQLTLAVATHVKKVLRRDLKYDYDEELDKSLTSLDLRNPMKRGFLVERVEEFESKFTEAMLKLNDVIVKKDKPGPKAEKVRPISFSQMKKTIKEQRKITDRLEGAVRDLHESETQTMIMELKHNLRTFDENTTPQEVINAVSPVLNKTHLGKRIEKQLMNAHGKEEMLNALLPIIYACARKLAAKKLEGKRHYLVQLLGAVALHHGLIVDQQTGEGKSQTASLPAMLNALVRKVHIHTHSHKKAVDDAKELMPLYMAMGYSVGVCGEKEGEYYAVVFGKNREPVLVGISRRELYQQDIVYAKHSNNEFDYSRDRIQNDAFLQDLPNIADTFTLADEVDSLHIHEARTPHITTKPGKLSKKDIERIHLADAIVREILKNTELYEVDKHRFTASFAEE
;
A
#
# COMPACT_ATOMS: atom_id res chain seq x y z
N ALA A 1 27.92 27.16 16.87
CA ALA A 1 28.87 27.40 15.77
C ALA A 1 30.29 27.09 16.24
N LEU A 2 31.13 26.52 15.38
CA LEU A 2 32.56 26.27 15.63
C LEU A 2 33.38 27.39 14.97
N PHE A 3 34.21 28.08 15.75
CA PHE A 3 35.14 29.09 15.26
C PHE A 3 36.52 28.84 15.89
N GLY A 4 37.44 28.30 15.09
CA GLY A 4 38.76 27.88 15.55
C GLY A 4 38.69 26.87 16.70
N ASP A 5 39.52 27.05 17.72
CA ASP A 5 39.71 26.12 18.84
C ASP A 5 38.62 26.26 19.93
N LYS A 6 37.55 27.03 19.68
CA LYS A 6 36.46 27.27 20.63
C LYS A 6 35.11 26.85 20.06
N ILE A 7 34.34 26.14 20.89
CA ILE A 7 32.96 25.74 20.60
C ILE A 7 32.02 26.79 21.18
N PHE A 8 31.24 27.46 20.34
CA PHE A 8 30.14 28.32 20.77
C PHE A 8 28.81 27.58 20.62
N ILE A 9 28.15 27.27 21.74
CA ILE A 9 26.82 26.65 21.74
C ILE A 9 25.80 27.77 21.92
N HIS A 10 24.95 27.97 20.91
CA HIS A 10 23.81 28.89 20.99
C HIS A 10 22.56 28.04 21.23
N VAL A 11 21.91 28.22 22.37
CA VAL A 11 20.65 27.53 22.70
C VAL A 11 19.53 28.56 22.58
N PRO A 12 18.65 28.49 21.56
CA PRO A 12 17.46 29.32 21.54
C PRO A 12 16.47 28.74 22.54
N ILE A 13 16.10 29.53 23.55
CA ILE A 13 15.00 29.21 24.45
C ILE A 13 13.86 30.17 24.10
N GLU A 14 12.81 29.65 23.48
CA GLU A 14 11.56 30.38 23.30
C GLU A 14 10.79 30.27 24.62
N LEU A 15 10.83 31.34 25.42
CA LEU A 15 10.04 31.44 26.65
C LEU A 15 8.76 32.20 26.33
N ASP A 16 7.64 31.49 26.38
CA ASP A 16 6.31 32.08 26.33
C ASP A 16 6.13 33.04 27.52
N GLY A 17 5.53 34.21 27.29
CA GLY A 17 5.58 35.38 28.18
C GLY A 17 5.01 35.20 29.60
N LYS A 18 4.48 34.01 29.92
CA LYS A 18 3.95 33.64 31.24
C LYS A 18 4.98 32.96 32.17
N ILE A 19 6.16 32.57 31.67
CA ILE A 19 7.17 31.83 32.46
C ILE A 19 8.19 32.76 33.14
N ILE A 20 8.34 34.00 32.67
CA ILE A 20 9.33 34.95 33.20
C ILE A 20 9.01 35.37 34.65
N ASP A 21 7.73 35.41 35.03
CA ASP A 21 7.32 35.74 36.40
C ASP A 21 7.61 34.60 37.41
N TYR A 22 7.68 33.35 36.94
CA TYR A 22 7.96 32.18 37.79
C TYR A 22 9.46 31.99 38.08
N ALA A 23 10.34 32.56 37.25
CA ALA A 23 11.78 32.38 37.36
C ALA A 23 12.45 33.22 38.48
N LYS A 24 11.74 34.21 39.03
CA LYS A 24 12.27 35.06 40.12
C LYS A 24 12.25 34.39 41.50
N GLU A 25 11.59 33.24 41.65
CA GLU A 25 11.39 32.59 42.96
C GLU A 25 12.18 31.28 43.18
N LEU A 26 13.04 30.85 42.24
CA LEU A 26 13.61 29.49 42.29
C LEU A 26 15.05 29.41 42.85
N HIS A 27 15.16 28.55 43.87
CA HIS A 27 16.24 28.32 44.84
C HIS A 27 17.58 27.78 44.25
N PRO A 28 18.74 27.97 44.93
CA PRO A 28 20.11 27.57 44.49
C PRO A 28 20.36 26.13 44.01
N TRP A 29 19.42 25.19 44.17
CA TRP A 29 19.56 23.80 43.71
C TRP A 29 19.55 23.66 42.18
N MET A 30 18.91 24.58 41.44
CA MET A 30 18.95 24.55 39.98
C MET A 30 20.32 24.93 39.41
N ALA A 31 21.09 25.78 40.09
CA ALA A 31 22.46 26.10 39.68
C ALA A 31 23.37 24.86 39.75
N LEU A 32 23.18 24.00 40.75
CA LEU A 32 23.89 22.72 40.88
C LEU A 32 23.54 21.73 39.76
N LEU A 33 22.28 21.66 39.34
CA LEU A 33 21.84 20.82 38.21
C LEU A 33 22.43 21.28 36.87
N VAL A 34 22.54 22.59 36.66
CA VAL A 34 23.17 23.14 35.46
C VAL A 34 24.68 22.87 35.45
N ILE A 35 25.35 22.98 36.60
CA ILE A 35 26.79 22.66 36.71
C ILE A 35 27.03 21.15 36.50
N ALA A 36 26.20 20.28 37.08
CA ALA A 36 26.30 18.83 36.93
C ALA A 36 26.09 18.38 35.46
N SER A 37 25.12 19.00 34.77
CA SER A 37 24.90 18.71 33.34
C SER A 37 26.05 19.20 32.46
N GLY A 38 26.67 20.35 32.79
CA GLY A 38 27.87 20.83 32.10
C GLY A 38 29.08 19.89 32.23
N ILE A 39 29.31 19.33 33.42
CA ILE A 39 30.40 18.38 33.66
C ILE A 39 30.16 17.06 32.90
N ALA A 40 28.91 16.58 32.86
CA ALA A 40 28.56 15.37 32.12
C ALA A 40 28.79 15.54 30.61
N VAL A 41 28.49 16.71 30.04
CA VAL A 41 28.73 17.02 28.62
C VAL A 41 30.23 17.09 28.32
N LEU A 42 31.05 17.63 29.22
CA LEU A 42 32.51 17.69 29.06
C LEU A 42 33.16 16.30 29.12
N LEU A 43 32.73 15.44 30.06
CA LEU A 43 33.18 14.05 30.14
C LEU A 43 32.79 13.23 28.91
N PHE A 44 31.57 13.45 28.41
CA PHE A 44 31.08 12.80 27.19
C PHE A 44 31.87 13.27 25.95
N GLY A 45 32.20 14.56 25.86
CA GLY A 45 33.07 15.10 24.82
C GLY A 45 34.49 14.52 24.84
N TYR A 46 35.08 14.36 26.04
CA TYR A 46 36.41 13.74 26.19
C TYR A 46 36.43 12.27 25.76
N LEU A 47 35.37 11.50 26.08
CA LEU A 47 35.23 10.10 25.67
C LEU A 47 35.05 9.96 24.15
N ILE A 48 34.30 10.87 23.52
CA ILE A 48 34.15 10.92 22.06
C ILE A 48 35.48 11.24 21.36
N SER A 49 36.26 12.19 21.89
CA SER A 49 37.58 12.54 21.34
C SER A 49 38.52 11.32 21.30
N LYS A 50 38.63 10.56 22.39
CA LYS A 50 39.45 9.33 22.42
C LYS A 50 38.96 8.24 21.48
N GLY A 51 37.64 8.14 21.28
CA GLY A 51 37.05 7.20 20.31
C GLY A 51 37.37 7.56 18.86
N ILE A 52 37.40 8.86 18.55
CA ILE A 52 37.70 9.40 17.21
C ILE A 52 39.16 9.17 16.84
N ASP A 53 40.10 9.36 17.76
CA ASP A 53 41.54 9.13 17.49
C ASP A 53 41.81 7.66 17.10
N LYS A 54 41.18 6.72 17.82
CA LYS A 54 41.27 5.28 17.54
C LYS A 54 40.65 4.90 16.19
N LEU A 55 39.59 5.61 15.80
CA LEU A 55 38.95 5.45 14.49
C LEU A 55 39.86 5.97 13.37
N PHE A 56 40.52 7.12 13.57
CA PHE A 56 41.46 7.69 12.59
C PHE A 56 42.69 6.82 12.36
N ASP A 57 43.23 6.18 13.40
CA ASP A 57 44.34 5.22 13.26
C ASP A 57 43.92 3.97 12.48
N THR A 58 42.69 3.48 12.72
CA THR A 58 42.12 2.35 11.98
C THR A 58 41.89 2.69 10.51
N ILE A 59 41.42 3.91 10.22
CA ILE A 59 41.22 4.42 8.87
C ILE A 59 42.57 4.60 8.14
N LYS A 60 43.59 5.16 8.80
CA LYS A 60 44.94 5.28 8.24
C LYS A 60 45.51 3.91 7.87
N HIS A 61 45.35 2.91 8.72
CA HIS A 61 45.82 1.55 8.45
C HIS A 61 45.08 0.90 7.26
N ARG A 62 43.77 1.15 7.11
CA ARG A 62 42.99 0.70 5.94
C ARG A 62 43.40 1.40 4.65
N ILE A 63 43.64 2.71 4.69
CA ILE A 63 44.11 3.47 3.52
C ILE A 63 45.49 3.00 3.07
N GLN A 64 46.40 2.71 4.01
CA GLN A 64 47.71 2.14 3.68
C GLN A 64 47.61 0.75 3.04
N LYS A 65 46.69 -0.10 3.52
CA LYS A 65 46.42 -1.42 2.93
C LYS A 65 45.91 -1.29 1.48
N ILE A 66 44.92 -0.43 1.24
CA ILE A 66 44.37 -0.15 -0.10
C ILE A 66 45.45 0.38 -1.07
N ARG A 67 46.36 1.23 -0.59
CA ARG A 67 47.48 1.73 -1.42
C ARG A 67 48.47 0.63 -1.79
N ARG A 68 48.78 -0.30 -0.88
CA ARG A 68 49.63 -1.46 -1.17
C ARG A 68 48.97 -2.40 -2.17
N ASP A 69 47.67 -2.65 -2.02
CA ASP A 69 46.90 -3.54 -2.91
C ASP A 69 46.77 -2.94 -4.32
N LYS A 70 46.57 -1.62 -4.45
CA LYS A 70 46.60 -0.92 -5.74
C LYS A 70 47.98 -0.95 -6.41
N ALA A 71 49.06 -0.82 -5.63
CA ALA A 71 50.42 -0.90 -6.17
C ALA A 71 50.75 -2.32 -6.67
N ALA A 72 50.33 -3.35 -5.93
CA ALA A 72 50.45 -4.74 -6.34
C ALA A 72 49.66 -5.02 -7.63
N HIS A 73 48.42 -4.53 -7.71
CA HIS A 73 47.58 -4.68 -8.90
C HIS A 73 48.18 -3.99 -10.13
N LYS A 74 48.72 -2.77 -9.98
CA LYS A 74 49.40 -2.06 -11.07
C LYS A 74 50.64 -2.81 -11.58
N SER A 75 51.43 -3.38 -10.66
CA SER A 75 52.61 -4.19 -11.04
C SER A 75 52.26 -5.50 -11.74
N ALA A 76 51.09 -6.07 -11.44
CA ALA A 76 50.60 -7.30 -12.08
C ALA A 76 50.06 -7.02 -13.50
N VAL A 77 49.40 -5.87 -13.70
CA VAL A 77 48.92 -5.42 -15.01
C VAL A 77 50.09 -5.04 -15.93
N GLU A 78 51.10 -4.32 -15.42
CA GLU A 78 52.30 -3.97 -16.18
C GLU A 78 53.12 -5.22 -16.58
N LYS A 79 53.11 -6.29 -15.76
CA LYS A 79 53.69 -7.59 -16.13
C LYS A 79 52.89 -8.33 -17.21
N SER A 80 51.55 -8.27 -17.18
CA SER A 80 50.73 -8.92 -18.23
C SER A 80 50.78 -8.19 -19.57
N GLU A 81 50.98 -6.87 -19.56
CA GLU A 81 51.16 -6.07 -20.79
C GLU A 81 52.56 -6.27 -21.40
N ALA A 82 53.59 -6.52 -20.59
CA ALA A 82 54.93 -6.87 -21.07
C ALA A 82 54.99 -8.28 -21.71
N GLU A 83 54.16 -9.22 -21.26
CA GLU A 83 54.10 -10.60 -21.78
C GLU A 83 53.25 -10.74 -23.06
N THR A 84 52.47 -9.72 -23.44
CA THR A 84 51.59 -9.74 -24.63
C THR A 84 52.14 -8.96 -25.84
N GLY A 85 53.34 -8.38 -25.71
CA GLY A 85 53.98 -7.54 -26.73
C GLY A 85 54.87 -8.25 -27.76
N THR A 86 54.86 -9.58 -27.88
CA THR A 86 55.62 -10.28 -28.93
C THR A 86 54.90 -11.49 -29.51
N THR A 87 55.02 -11.60 -30.83
CA THR A 87 54.67 -12.71 -31.75
C THR A 87 53.24 -12.84 -32.28
N SER A 88 53.24 -12.84 -33.62
CA SER A 88 52.18 -12.87 -34.60
C SER A 88 51.67 -14.28 -34.93
N ARG A 89 50.38 -14.36 -35.34
CA ARG A 89 49.84 -15.20 -36.43
C ARG A 89 50.00 -16.74 -36.32
N SER A 90 48.95 -17.43 -35.86
CA SER A 90 48.51 -18.73 -36.41
C SER A 90 47.14 -19.15 -35.87
N GLU A 91 46.37 -19.81 -36.74
CA GLU A 91 45.03 -20.35 -36.51
C GLU A 91 44.95 -21.49 -35.48
N GLN A 92 43.71 -21.70 -34.98
CA GLN A 92 43.11 -22.93 -34.45
C GLN A 92 43.81 -23.70 -33.30
N LYS A 93 43.21 -23.63 -32.11
CA LYS A 93 42.61 -24.74 -31.31
C LYS A 93 42.56 -24.33 -29.83
N GLY A 94 41.43 -24.61 -29.19
CA GLY A 94 41.06 -24.02 -27.91
C GLY A 94 41.99 -24.35 -26.75
N THR A 95 41.92 -23.51 -25.71
CA THR A 95 41.86 -24.01 -24.34
C THR A 95 41.03 -23.06 -23.45
N GLU A 96 39.99 -23.65 -22.91
CA GLU A 96 39.03 -23.23 -21.89
C GLU A 96 39.66 -22.92 -20.51
N LYS A 97 40.90 -22.41 -20.44
CA LYS A 97 41.65 -22.31 -19.16
C LYS A 97 41.86 -20.89 -18.61
N GLY A 98 41.43 -19.85 -19.32
CA GLY A 98 41.57 -18.44 -18.87
C GLY A 98 40.39 -17.90 -18.03
N LEU A 99 39.15 -18.26 -18.36
CA LEU A 99 37.96 -17.77 -17.65
C LEU A 99 37.66 -18.54 -16.34
N GLY A 100 38.08 -19.80 -16.24
CA GLY A 100 37.84 -20.63 -15.06
C GLY A 100 38.62 -20.21 -13.80
N ALA A 101 39.70 -19.43 -13.95
CA ALA A 101 40.50 -18.95 -12.82
C ALA A 101 39.88 -17.71 -12.15
N PHE A 102 39.33 -16.77 -12.93
CA PHE A 102 38.62 -15.61 -12.38
C PHE A 102 37.28 -15.99 -11.73
N ASP A 103 36.54 -16.94 -12.32
CA ASP A 103 35.32 -17.48 -11.70
C ASP A 103 35.60 -18.34 -10.45
N LYS A 104 36.74 -19.05 -10.40
CA LYS A 104 37.15 -19.80 -9.19
C LYS A 104 37.57 -18.89 -8.04
N VAL A 105 38.28 -17.80 -8.31
CA VAL A 105 38.69 -16.82 -7.29
C VAL A 105 37.47 -16.03 -6.77
N ARG A 106 36.49 -15.70 -7.63
CA ARG A 106 35.21 -15.11 -7.21
C ARG A 106 34.33 -16.06 -6.39
N ARG A 107 34.28 -17.35 -6.74
CA ARG A 107 33.55 -18.37 -5.95
C ARG A 107 34.16 -18.60 -4.57
N THR A 108 35.49 -18.60 -4.46
CA THR A 108 36.19 -18.83 -3.18
C THR A 108 36.16 -17.62 -2.24
N GLN A 109 36.05 -16.38 -2.74
CA GLN A 109 35.78 -15.21 -1.88
C GLN A 109 34.32 -15.07 -1.44
N LYS A 110 33.35 -15.52 -2.27
CA LYS A 110 31.92 -15.51 -1.89
C LYS A 110 31.65 -16.39 -0.65
N GLU A 111 32.26 -17.57 -0.54
CA GLU A 111 31.98 -18.48 0.58
C GLU A 111 32.48 -18.00 1.96
N GLU A 112 33.44 -17.06 2.02
CA GLU A 112 33.96 -16.50 3.29
C GLU A 112 33.11 -15.34 3.86
N GLU A 113 32.24 -14.72 3.04
CA GLU A 113 31.39 -13.58 3.44
C GLU A 113 29.91 -13.94 3.66
N GLU A 114 29.51 -15.20 3.38
CA GLU A 114 28.19 -15.73 3.75
C GLU A 114 28.07 -15.80 5.29
N ILE A 115 27.04 -15.17 5.86
CA ILE A 115 26.73 -15.29 7.29
C ILE A 115 26.12 -16.67 7.52
N THR A 116 26.97 -17.64 7.86
CA THR A 116 26.57 -19.02 8.17
C THR A 116 25.94 -19.12 9.56
N GLY A 117 24.73 -19.70 9.68
CA GLY A 117 24.05 -19.90 10.97
C GLY A 117 22.52 -19.86 10.87
N GLU A 118 21.83 -19.76 12.01
CA GLU A 118 20.39 -19.50 12.01
C GLU A 118 20.08 -18.14 11.38
N LEU A 119 19.04 -18.09 10.52
CA LEU A 119 18.58 -16.84 9.94
C LEU A 119 18.22 -15.82 11.04
N PRO A 120 18.67 -14.55 10.92
CA PRO A 120 18.32 -13.50 11.87
C PRO A 120 16.81 -13.37 12.06
N PHE A 121 16.38 -12.99 13.27
CA PHE A 121 14.96 -12.92 13.64
C PHE A 121 14.13 -12.13 12.62
N LEU A 122 14.61 -10.96 12.18
CA LEU A 122 13.88 -10.13 11.22
C LEU A 122 13.77 -10.75 9.82
N VAL A 123 14.74 -11.56 9.41
CA VAL A 123 14.71 -12.30 8.14
C VAL A 123 13.71 -13.45 8.22
N ARG A 124 13.66 -14.17 9.35
CA ARG A 124 12.62 -15.17 9.62
C ARG A 124 11.22 -14.54 9.64
N GLU A 125 11.07 -13.37 10.25
CA GLU A 125 9.80 -12.63 10.28
C GLU A 125 9.40 -12.10 8.90
N ALA A 126 10.35 -11.62 8.10
CA ALA A 126 10.13 -11.23 6.70
C ALA A 126 9.59 -12.41 5.88
N ARG A 127 10.21 -13.59 6.01
CA ARG A 127 9.77 -14.82 5.33
C ARG A 127 8.35 -15.21 5.71
N LYS A 128 8.04 -15.21 7.01
CA LYS A 128 6.67 -15.48 7.49
C LYS A 128 5.67 -14.45 6.95
N LYS A 129 6.04 -13.18 6.94
CA LYS A 129 5.18 -12.09 6.43
C LYS A 129 4.89 -12.26 4.94
N ILE A 130 5.90 -12.51 4.09
CA ILE A 130 5.69 -12.74 2.65
C ILE A 130 4.79 -13.96 2.41
N LYS A 131 5.03 -15.05 3.15
CA LYS A 131 4.19 -16.26 3.07
C LYS A 131 2.73 -16.02 3.40
N ARG A 132 2.46 -15.11 4.34
CA ARG A 132 1.10 -14.71 4.74
C ARG A 132 0.48 -13.73 3.74
N ASP A 133 1.25 -12.74 3.30
CA ASP A 133 0.72 -11.61 2.54
C ASP A 133 0.44 -11.97 1.07
N PHE A 134 1.05 -13.03 0.52
CA PHE A 134 0.89 -13.43 -0.89
C PHE A 134 0.41 -14.87 -1.04
N TRP A 135 -0.53 -15.09 -1.97
CA TRP A 135 -1.11 -16.41 -2.23
C TRP A 135 -0.12 -17.41 -2.86
N TYR A 136 0.94 -16.93 -3.50
CA TYR A 136 2.08 -17.72 -3.98
C TYR A 136 3.25 -17.72 -2.99
N GLY A 137 3.12 -17.03 -1.84
CA GLY A 137 4.20 -16.85 -0.87
C GLY A 137 4.72 -18.15 -0.25
N GLY A 138 3.96 -19.25 -0.33
CA GLY A 138 4.42 -20.58 0.09
C GLY A 138 5.60 -21.12 -0.72
N ILE A 139 5.81 -20.65 -1.96
CA ILE A 139 6.92 -21.08 -2.82
C ILE A 139 8.28 -20.74 -2.19
N ILE A 140 8.33 -19.69 -1.36
CA ILE A 140 9.54 -19.26 -0.65
C ILE A 140 10.14 -20.36 0.23
N ASP A 141 9.35 -21.38 0.61
CA ASP A 141 9.84 -22.48 1.43
C ASP A 141 10.78 -23.44 0.71
N ASN A 142 10.70 -23.45 -0.63
CA ASN A 142 11.56 -24.27 -1.49
C ASN A 142 12.84 -23.52 -1.91
N LEU A 143 13.03 -22.29 -1.43
CA LEU A 143 14.17 -21.45 -1.80
C LEU A 143 15.14 -21.35 -0.63
N ARG A 144 16.44 -21.40 -0.94
CA ARG A 144 17.48 -21.16 0.06
C ARG A 144 17.59 -19.65 0.28
N VAL A 145 17.58 -19.21 1.53
CA VAL A 145 17.82 -17.81 1.90
C VAL A 145 19.25 -17.72 2.43
N ARG A 146 20.08 -16.87 1.82
CA ARG A 146 21.45 -16.60 2.24
C ARG A 146 21.61 -15.14 2.63
N MET A 147 22.57 -14.90 3.51
CA MET A 147 22.90 -13.57 3.98
C MET A 147 24.36 -13.28 3.70
N TRP A 148 24.64 -12.09 3.20
CA TRP A 148 25.96 -11.71 2.71
C TRP A 148 26.43 -10.44 3.42
N ARG A 149 27.70 -10.44 3.84
CA ARG A 149 28.38 -9.19 4.22
C ARG A 149 28.71 -8.44 2.94
N ASN A 150 28.12 -7.26 2.73
CA ASN A 150 28.41 -6.38 1.59
C ASN A 150 28.11 -6.97 0.19
N LEU A 151 26.87 -7.45 -0.01
CA LEU A 151 26.38 -8.07 -1.25
C LEU A 151 26.60 -7.21 -2.49
N LEU A 152 26.50 -5.88 -2.35
CA LEU A 152 26.73 -4.91 -3.44
C LEU A 152 28.10 -5.04 -4.09
N SER A 153 29.13 -5.42 -3.33
CA SER A 153 30.50 -5.59 -3.83
C SER A 153 30.78 -6.97 -4.42
N LEU A 154 29.95 -7.96 -4.08
CA LEU A 154 30.11 -9.36 -4.49
C LEU A 154 29.41 -9.69 -5.82
N GLY A 155 28.55 -8.79 -6.31
CA GLY A 155 27.74 -8.99 -7.51
C GLY A 155 26.56 -9.95 -7.26
N ARG A 156 25.38 -9.60 -7.80
CA ARG A 156 24.16 -10.42 -7.65
C ARG A 156 24.22 -11.60 -8.61
N SER A 157 24.11 -12.82 -8.11
CA SER A 157 23.91 -13.99 -8.98
C SER A 157 22.42 -14.17 -9.26
N ARG A 158 22.00 -14.16 -10.53
CA ARG A 158 20.66 -14.62 -10.94
C ARG A 158 20.58 -16.13 -10.75
N ASN A 159 20.14 -16.56 -9.57
CA ASN A 159 19.85 -17.94 -9.26
C ASN A 159 18.47 -18.02 -8.57
N LYS A 160 18.08 -19.19 -8.10
CA LYS A 160 16.80 -19.40 -7.39
C LYS A 160 16.89 -19.11 -5.90
N ASP A 161 18.05 -18.71 -5.40
CA ASP A 161 18.25 -18.45 -3.99
C ASP A 161 17.88 -16.98 -3.70
N ILE A 162 17.52 -16.72 -2.44
CA ILE A 162 17.22 -15.38 -1.94
C ILE A 162 18.47 -14.87 -1.25
N ASP A 163 19.19 -13.95 -1.91
CA ASP A 163 20.45 -13.39 -1.43
C ASP A 163 20.21 -12.01 -0.78
N LEU A 164 20.32 -11.93 0.55
CA LEU A 164 20.09 -10.70 1.32
C LEU A 164 21.38 -10.08 1.83
N ASP A 165 21.44 -8.75 1.79
CA ASP A 165 22.55 -7.99 2.38
C ASP A 165 22.35 -7.83 3.91
N GLU A 166 23.42 -7.93 4.69
CA GLU A 166 23.38 -7.78 6.16
C GLU A 166 22.76 -6.47 6.64
N ASN A 167 22.88 -5.41 5.84
CA ASN A 167 22.36 -4.11 6.23
C ASN A 167 20.82 -4.16 6.35
N VAL A 168 20.09 -5.08 5.71
CA VAL A 168 18.61 -5.11 5.81
C VAL A 168 18.10 -5.51 7.21
N ILE A 169 18.94 -6.06 8.08
CA ILE A 169 18.59 -6.51 9.44
C ILE A 169 18.36 -5.33 10.40
N GLY A 170 18.61 -4.08 9.98
CA GLY A 170 18.33 -2.91 10.82
C GLY A 170 16.84 -2.55 10.92
N ASN A 171 15.98 -3.09 10.05
CA ASN A 171 14.57 -2.71 9.98
C ASN A 171 13.67 -3.82 9.42
N LYS A 172 12.54 -4.10 10.08
CA LYS A 172 11.60 -5.16 9.66
C LYS A 172 11.04 -4.94 8.25
N THR A 173 10.72 -3.70 7.89
CA THR A 173 10.22 -3.34 6.56
C THR A 173 11.33 -3.47 5.51
N ALA A 174 12.56 -3.07 5.82
CA ALA A 174 13.71 -3.23 4.92
C ALA A 174 13.99 -4.70 4.62
N ALA A 175 14.00 -5.56 5.65
CA ALA A 175 14.16 -7.01 5.48
C ALA A 175 13.02 -7.62 4.65
N THR A 176 11.77 -7.21 4.91
CA THR A 176 10.60 -7.70 4.16
C THR A 176 10.65 -7.27 2.70
N LYS A 177 10.93 -5.99 2.41
CA LYS A 177 11.04 -5.47 1.05
C LYS A 177 12.15 -6.19 0.28
N SER A 178 13.34 -6.27 0.86
CA SER A 178 14.51 -6.88 0.19
C SER A 178 14.27 -8.37 -0.08
N MET A 179 13.66 -9.09 0.86
CA MET A 179 13.27 -10.48 0.63
C MET A 179 12.19 -10.60 -0.45
N PHE A 180 11.23 -9.67 -0.48
CA PHE A 180 10.20 -9.66 -1.51
C PHE A 180 10.79 -9.41 -2.90
N HIS A 181 11.76 -8.50 -3.03
CA HIS A 181 12.52 -8.24 -4.25
C HIS A 181 13.17 -9.51 -4.82
N GLU A 182 14.05 -10.13 -4.03
CA GLU A 182 14.80 -11.32 -4.42
C GLU A 182 13.86 -12.51 -4.67
N PHE A 183 12.78 -12.61 -3.90
CA PHE A 183 11.76 -13.63 -4.12
C PHE A 183 11.10 -13.48 -5.50
N HIS A 184 10.83 -12.25 -5.97
CA HIS A 184 10.24 -12.04 -7.30
C HIS A 184 11.20 -12.42 -8.43
N HIS A 185 12.49 -12.11 -8.31
CA HIS A 185 13.50 -12.62 -9.26
C HIS A 185 13.53 -14.15 -9.28
N ALA A 186 13.59 -14.80 -8.11
CA ALA A 186 13.61 -16.25 -8.03
C ALA A 186 12.34 -16.88 -8.65
N LEU A 187 11.17 -16.27 -8.46
CA LEU A 187 9.92 -16.73 -9.06
C LEU A 187 9.92 -16.64 -10.59
N LEU A 188 10.40 -15.52 -11.15
CA LEU A 188 10.52 -15.35 -12.59
C LEU A 188 11.49 -16.37 -13.19
N GLU A 189 12.60 -16.65 -12.52
CA GLU A 189 13.58 -17.63 -12.97
C GLU A 189 13.01 -19.06 -12.96
N ILE A 190 12.30 -19.42 -11.89
CA ILE A 190 11.59 -20.72 -11.82
C ILE A 190 10.53 -20.83 -12.92
N ALA A 191 9.80 -19.74 -13.20
CA ALA A 191 8.80 -19.73 -14.26
C ALA A 191 9.44 -19.90 -15.66
N ARG A 192 10.59 -19.27 -15.93
CA ARG A 192 11.35 -19.45 -17.16
C ARG A 192 11.79 -20.89 -17.37
N GLU A 193 12.40 -21.50 -16.35
CA GLU A 193 12.86 -22.90 -16.45
C GLU A 193 11.73 -23.90 -16.68
N LYS A 194 10.53 -23.61 -16.16
CA LYS A 194 9.35 -24.46 -16.39
C LYS A 194 8.63 -24.15 -17.72
N GLY A 195 9.19 -23.28 -18.55
CA GLY A 195 8.60 -22.88 -19.83
C GLY A 195 7.30 -22.08 -19.68
N LEU A 196 7.09 -21.44 -18.53
CA LEU A 196 5.89 -20.63 -18.25
C LEU A 196 6.08 -19.15 -18.62
N LEU A 197 7.34 -18.72 -18.77
CA LEU A 197 7.72 -17.40 -19.28
C LEU A 197 8.68 -17.58 -20.46
N THR A 198 8.58 -16.69 -21.44
CA THR A 198 9.48 -16.62 -22.59
C THR A 198 10.88 -16.19 -22.17
N LEU A 199 11.91 -16.90 -22.66
CA LEU A 199 13.33 -16.73 -22.32
C LEU A 199 14.00 -15.55 -23.05
N GLU A 200 13.31 -14.44 -23.29
CA GLU A 200 13.96 -13.27 -23.89
C GLU A 200 14.88 -12.61 -22.86
N GLU A 201 16.18 -12.93 -22.95
CA GLU A 201 17.24 -12.44 -22.06
C GLU A 201 17.95 -11.18 -22.58
N THR A 202 17.31 -10.39 -23.44
CA THR A 202 17.91 -9.13 -23.89
C THR A 202 18.07 -8.15 -22.73
N ALA A 203 19.09 -7.29 -22.79
CA ALA A 203 19.27 -6.22 -21.81
C ALA A 203 18.03 -5.33 -21.62
N ALA A 204 17.20 -5.14 -22.65
CA ALA A 204 15.95 -4.39 -22.57
C ALA A 204 14.88 -5.11 -21.72
N TYR A 205 14.75 -6.44 -21.87
CA TYR A 205 13.86 -7.26 -21.04
C TYR A 205 14.32 -7.29 -19.58
N ARG A 206 15.64 -7.41 -19.35
CA ARG A 206 16.22 -7.35 -17.99
C ARG A 206 15.93 -6.03 -17.31
N PHE A 207 15.98 -4.92 -18.06
CA PHE A 207 15.61 -3.61 -17.55
C PHE A 207 14.11 -3.52 -17.23
N ALA A 208 13.24 -3.97 -18.14
CA ALA A 208 11.79 -3.97 -17.92
C ALA A 208 11.37 -4.85 -16.72
N GLU A 209 12.02 -6.00 -16.54
CA GLU A 209 11.84 -6.89 -15.38
C GLU A 209 12.13 -6.15 -14.07
N GLU A 210 13.28 -5.46 -13.99
CA GLU A 210 13.67 -4.70 -12.80
C GLU A 210 12.69 -3.55 -12.51
N VAL A 211 12.23 -2.86 -13.56
CA VAL A 211 11.18 -1.83 -13.43
C VAL A 211 9.90 -2.42 -12.86
N TRP A 212 9.46 -3.56 -13.36
CA TRP A 212 8.27 -4.24 -12.88
C TRP A 212 8.42 -4.68 -11.42
N ILE A 213 9.55 -5.28 -11.03
CA ILE A 213 9.80 -5.72 -9.65
C ILE A 213 9.81 -4.53 -8.69
N VAL A 214 10.57 -3.47 -8.99
CA VAL A 214 10.62 -2.28 -8.12
C VAL A 214 9.26 -1.59 -8.04
N GLN A 215 8.47 -1.62 -9.11
CA GLN A 215 7.10 -1.14 -9.07
C GLN A 215 6.23 -1.99 -8.12
N LYS A 216 6.35 -3.32 -8.16
CA LYS A 216 5.68 -4.23 -7.22
C LYS A 216 6.10 -4.02 -5.78
N GLU A 217 7.37 -3.73 -5.54
CA GLU A 217 7.86 -3.38 -4.21
C GLU A 217 7.22 -2.10 -3.69
N LEU A 218 7.12 -1.06 -4.53
CA LEU A 218 6.45 0.19 -4.15
C LEU A 218 4.96 -0.02 -3.91
N GLU A 219 4.28 -0.78 -4.76
CA GLU A 219 2.87 -1.12 -4.59
C GLU A 219 2.64 -1.91 -3.30
N TYR A 220 3.49 -2.90 -3.02
CA TYR A 220 3.45 -3.66 -1.78
C TYR A 220 3.68 -2.74 -0.57
N LEU A 221 4.71 -1.89 -0.60
CA LEU A 221 5.02 -0.95 0.47
C LEU A 221 3.88 0.05 0.72
N LEU A 222 3.17 0.47 -0.33
CA LEU A 222 2.04 1.40 -0.28
C LEU A 222 0.69 0.73 -0.03
N SER A 223 0.63 -0.60 0.04
CA SER A 223 -0.58 -1.35 0.36
C SER A 223 -0.93 -1.30 1.86
N ASP A 224 -2.14 -1.72 2.21
CA ASP A 224 -2.62 -1.91 3.59
C ASP A 224 -1.77 -2.91 4.41
N LYS A 225 -0.89 -3.67 3.75
CA LYS A 225 0.04 -4.63 4.38
C LYS A 225 1.17 -3.96 5.17
N PHE A 226 1.39 -2.66 5.00
CA PHE A 226 2.32 -1.87 5.80
C PHE A 226 1.64 -0.65 6.42
N THR A 227 1.85 -0.45 7.71
CA THR A 227 1.37 0.73 8.44
C THR A 227 2.16 1.98 8.06
N ASN A 228 1.60 3.17 8.34
CA ASN A 228 2.29 4.43 8.07
C ASN A 228 3.59 4.60 8.88
N ARG A 229 3.68 4.15 10.15
CA ARG A 229 4.97 4.18 10.88
C ARG A 229 5.90 3.05 10.45
N GLN A 230 5.46 1.91 9.91
CA GLN A 230 6.36 0.96 9.23
C GLN A 230 7.02 1.60 8.00
N ARG A 231 6.27 2.37 7.21
CA ARG A 231 6.82 3.14 6.07
C ARG A 231 7.74 4.27 6.53
N ARG A 232 7.33 5.07 7.53
CA ARG A 232 8.19 6.15 8.08
C ARG A 232 9.45 5.59 8.73
N SER A 233 9.33 4.50 9.49
CA SER A 233 10.45 3.79 10.11
C SER A 233 11.42 3.30 9.04
N TYR A 234 10.92 2.74 7.94
CA TYR A 234 11.73 2.37 6.79
C TYR A 234 12.42 3.57 6.14
N LEU A 235 11.70 4.65 5.86
CA LEU A 235 12.29 5.87 5.27
C LEU A 235 13.35 6.50 6.18
N ASN A 236 13.11 6.56 7.49
CA ASN A 236 14.08 7.02 8.47
C ASN A 236 15.29 6.09 8.55
N TYR A 237 15.05 4.78 8.45
CA TYR A 237 16.10 3.77 8.40
C TYR A 237 17.01 3.96 7.18
N LEU A 238 16.44 4.26 6.00
CA LEU A 238 17.21 4.61 4.80
C LEU A 238 18.08 5.86 5.02
N THR A 239 17.57 6.89 5.71
CA THR A 239 18.32 8.13 5.99
C THR A 239 19.55 7.88 6.87
N ASN A 240 19.43 6.96 7.84
CA ASN A 240 20.42 6.76 8.90
C ASN A 240 21.40 5.59 8.63
N SER A 241 21.23 4.86 7.53
CA SER A 241 22.04 3.68 7.22
C SER A 241 22.99 3.99 6.05
N PRO A 242 24.27 4.31 6.30
CA PRO A 242 25.19 4.84 5.28
C PRO A 242 25.42 3.90 4.08
N ASN A 243 25.30 2.58 4.28
CA ASN A 243 25.45 1.58 3.21
C ASN A 243 24.17 1.40 2.36
N ILE A 244 23.00 1.77 2.89
CA ILE A 244 21.69 1.68 2.20
C ILE A 244 21.06 3.07 2.01
N ASN A 245 21.84 4.15 2.14
CA ASN A 245 21.32 5.51 1.98
C ASN A 245 20.98 5.77 0.51
N ASP A 246 19.77 5.36 0.15
CA ASP A 246 19.22 5.55 -1.18
C ASP A 246 18.30 6.78 -1.18
N ALA A 247 18.93 7.95 -1.14
CA ALA A 247 18.25 9.22 -1.39
C ALA A 247 17.46 9.19 -2.72
N ALA A 248 17.88 8.37 -3.70
CA ALA A 248 17.14 8.19 -4.94
C ALA A 248 15.87 7.35 -4.74
N PHE A 249 15.87 6.35 -3.86
CA PHE A 249 14.65 5.60 -3.50
C PHE A 249 13.70 6.45 -2.68
N GLN A 250 14.18 7.28 -1.75
CA GLN A 250 13.31 8.22 -1.03
C GLN A 250 12.64 9.22 -1.99
N SER A 251 13.40 9.71 -2.98
CA SER A 251 12.87 10.58 -4.04
C SER A 251 11.84 9.85 -4.90
N LEU A 252 12.12 8.60 -5.29
CA LEU A 252 11.15 7.75 -6.00
C LEU A 252 9.88 7.55 -5.17
N TYR A 253 10.00 7.16 -3.91
CA TYR A 253 8.86 6.92 -3.02
C TYR A 253 7.96 8.16 -2.97
N ARG A 254 8.52 9.35 -2.70
CA ARG A 254 7.76 10.61 -2.67
C ARG A 254 7.09 10.87 -4.02
N ARG A 255 7.86 10.80 -5.11
CA ARG A 255 7.35 11.04 -6.48
C ARG A 255 6.23 10.06 -6.84
N TYR A 256 6.41 8.77 -6.56
CA TYR A 256 5.44 7.72 -6.85
C TYR A 256 4.17 7.90 -6.01
N THR A 257 4.29 8.25 -4.72
CA THR A 257 3.12 8.58 -3.89
C THR A 257 2.38 9.81 -4.39
N THR A 258 3.09 10.86 -4.81
CA THR A 258 2.48 12.06 -5.38
C THR A 258 1.76 11.73 -6.69
N LEU A 259 2.41 11.00 -7.59
CA LEU A 259 1.80 10.56 -8.85
C LEU A 259 0.54 9.71 -8.61
N LYS A 260 0.59 8.79 -7.64
CA LYS A 260 -0.58 7.96 -7.28
C LYS A 260 -1.72 8.81 -6.70
N SER A 261 -1.40 9.83 -5.88
CA SER A 261 -2.39 10.78 -5.38
C SER A 261 -2.97 11.70 -6.45
N GLN A 262 -2.24 11.91 -7.55
CA GLN A 262 -2.66 12.68 -8.72
C GLN A 262 -3.33 11.81 -9.80
N ILE A 263 -3.56 10.52 -9.53
CA ILE A 263 -4.16 9.55 -10.48
C ILE A 263 -3.36 9.52 -11.80
N ALA A 264 -2.04 9.52 -11.69
CA ALA A 264 -1.16 9.41 -12.83
C ALA A 264 -1.45 8.12 -13.62
N SER A 265 -1.29 8.18 -14.94
CA SER A 265 -1.50 7.00 -15.80
C SER A 265 -0.52 5.87 -15.43
N PRO A 266 -0.85 4.59 -15.72
CA PRO A 266 0.08 3.47 -15.53
C PRO A 266 1.45 3.72 -16.17
N GLU A 267 1.47 4.36 -17.34
CA GLU A 267 2.67 4.81 -18.03
C GLU A 267 3.49 5.82 -17.21
N GLN A 268 2.86 6.81 -16.59
CA GLN A 268 3.56 7.81 -15.75
C GLN A 268 4.17 7.18 -14.50
N LEU A 269 3.48 6.23 -13.87
CA LEU A 269 3.99 5.46 -12.73
C LEU A 269 5.18 4.61 -13.14
N THR A 270 5.04 3.85 -14.23
CA THR A 270 6.11 3.01 -14.81
C THR A 270 7.34 3.86 -15.14
N LEU A 271 7.15 5.03 -15.74
CA LEU A 271 8.23 5.94 -16.11
C LEU A 271 8.98 6.50 -14.90
N ALA A 272 8.28 6.79 -13.79
CA ALA A 272 8.91 7.23 -12.56
C ALA A 272 9.82 6.14 -11.97
N VAL A 273 9.36 4.89 -11.97
CA VAL A 273 10.15 3.73 -11.54
C VAL A 273 11.31 3.47 -12.49
N ALA A 274 11.08 3.48 -13.80
CA ALA A 274 12.11 3.30 -14.82
C ALA A 274 13.25 4.32 -14.71
N THR A 275 12.92 5.58 -14.41
CA THR A 275 13.92 6.63 -14.20
C THR A 275 14.81 6.32 -12.99
N HIS A 276 14.22 5.81 -11.91
CA HIS A 276 14.96 5.39 -10.72
C HIS A 276 15.81 4.16 -10.99
N VAL A 277 15.22 3.10 -11.55
CA VAL A 277 15.91 1.83 -11.86
C VAL A 277 17.10 2.07 -12.80
N LYS A 278 16.94 2.90 -13.83
CA LYS A 278 18.05 3.28 -14.73
C LYS A 278 19.22 3.92 -13.98
N LYS A 279 18.93 4.75 -12.96
CA LYS A 279 19.95 5.41 -12.13
C LYS A 279 20.64 4.42 -11.20
N VAL A 280 19.89 3.48 -10.60
CA VAL A 280 20.42 2.44 -9.71
C VAL A 280 21.29 1.46 -10.49
N LEU A 281 20.81 0.89 -11.59
CA LEU A 281 21.58 -0.06 -12.40
C LEU A 281 22.88 0.55 -12.95
N ARG A 282 22.88 1.82 -13.38
CA ARG A 282 24.12 2.50 -13.79
C ARG A 282 25.13 2.70 -12.65
N ARG A 283 24.66 2.84 -11.42
CA ARG A 283 25.55 2.88 -10.25
C ARG A 283 26.13 1.50 -9.98
N ASP A 284 25.31 0.47 -10.11
CA ASP A 284 25.67 -0.91 -9.77
C ASP A 284 26.60 -1.53 -10.83
N LEU A 285 26.52 -1.09 -12.10
CA LEU A 285 27.49 -1.39 -13.17
C LEU A 285 28.94 -1.00 -12.84
N LYS A 286 29.17 -0.12 -11.86
CA LYS A 286 30.52 0.21 -11.37
C LYS A 286 31.15 -0.92 -10.54
N TYR A 287 30.33 -1.81 -9.99
CA TYR A 287 30.73 -2.91 -9.13
C TYR A 287 30.59 -4.26 -9.84
N ASP A 288 29.60 -4.39 -10.73
CA ASP A 288 29.36 -5.59 -11.54
C ASP A 288 29.11 -5.21 -13.00
N TYR A 289 30.18 -5.20 -13.80
CA TYR A 289 30.15 -4.68 -15.17
C TYR A 289 29.49 -5.68 -16.15
N ASP A 290 28.41 -5.25 -16.81
CA ASP A 290 27.72 -5.93 -17.91
C ASP A 290 27.70 -5.00 -19.14
N GLU A 291 28.46 -5.35 -20.17
CA GLU A 291 28.65 -4.54 -21.38
C GLU A 291 27.36 -4.40 -22.21
N GLU A 292 26.52 -5.43 -22.26
CA GLU A 292 25.26 -5.42 -23.02
C GLU A 292 24.23 -4.53 -22.33
N LEU A 293 24.14 -4.64 -21.00
CA LEU A 293 23.27 -3.80 -20.18
C LEU A 293 23.71 -2.34 -20.21
N ASP A 294 25.02 -2.06 -20.14
CA ASP A 294 25.53 -0.68 -20.21
C ASP A 294 25.22 -0.01 -21.56
N LYS A 295 25.41 -0.72 -22.67
CA LYS A 295 25.03 -0.24 -24.03
C LYS A 295 23.52 0.00 -24.14
N SER A 296 22.70 -0.91 -23.61
CA SER A 296 21.24 -0.77 -23.60
C SER A 296 20.79 0.44 -22.76
N LEU A 297 21.28 0.58 -21.52
CA LEU A 297 20.95 1.71 -20.65
C LEU A 297 21.47 3.04 -21.19
N THR A 298 22.59 3.04 -21.92
CA THR A 298 23.15 4.24 -22.56
C THR A 298 22.29 4.69 -23.74
N SER A 299 21.82 3.75 -24.56
CA SER A 299 20.95 4.03 -25.71
C SER A 299 19.48 4.26 -25.35
N LEU A 300 19.01 3.88 -24.15
CA LEU A 300 17.62 4.04 -23.72
C LEU A 300 17.27 5.50 -23.40
N ASP A 301 16.63 6.23 -24.32
CA ASP A 301 16.05 7.55 -24.05
C ASP A 301 14.55 7.43 -23.71
N LEU A 302 14.21 7.60 -22.43
CA LEU A 302 12.85 7.52 -21.93
C LEU A 302 11.97 8.74 -22.34
N ARG A 303 12.56 9.77 -22.96
CA ARG A 303 11.82 10.89 -23.57
C ARG A 303 11.31 10.55 -24.96
N ASN A 304 11.87 9.52 -25.59
CA ASN A 304 11.42 9.05 -26.90
C ASN A 304 10.12 8.23 -26.74
N PRO A 305 9.01 8.63 -27.38
CA PRO A 305 7.72 7.94 -27.24
C PRO A 305 7.74 6.46 -27.59
N MET A 306 8.51 6.07 -28.63
CA MET A 306 8.62 4.66 -29.07
C MET A 306 9.33 3.80 -28.01
N LYS A 307 10.45 4.29 -27.46
CA LYS A 307 11.20 3.56 -26.43
C LYS A 307 10.44 3.47 -25.11
N ARG A 308 9.70 4.53 -24.76
CA ARG A 308 8.79 4.55 -23.60
C ARG A 308 7.63 3.57 -23.79
N GLY A 309 6.97 3.59 -24.94
CA GLY A 309 5.87 2.67 -25.27
C GLY A 309 6.31 1.21 -25.20
N PHE A 310 7.46 0.88 -25.80
CA PHE A 310 8.04 -0.46 -25.71
C PHE A 310 8.28 -0.91 -24.27
N LEU A 311 8.85 -0.05 -23.42
CA LEU A 311 9.07 -0.37 -22.01
C LEU A 311 7.76 -0.64 -21.26
N VAL A 312 6.76 0.23 -21.44
CA VAL A 312 5.44 0.08 -20.79
C VAL A 312 4.78 -1.22 -21.22
N GLU A 313 4.79 -1.53 -22.51
CA GLU A 313 4.24 -2.76 -23.06
C GLU A 313 4.90 -4.00 -22.44
N ARG A 314 6.24 -4.00 -22.28
CA ARG A 314 6.96 -5.12 -21.65
C ARG A 314 6.66 -5.24 -20.15
N VAL A 315 6.52 -4.13 -19.43
CA VAL A 315 6.14 -4.14 -18.00
C VAL A 315 4.71 -4.69 -17.82
N GLU A 316 3.78 -4.31 -18.71
CA GLU A 316 2.42 -4.86 -18.73
C GLU A 316 2.40 -6.36 -19.10
N GLU A 317 3.28 -6.78 -20.02
CA GLU A 317 3.46 -8.19 -20.38
C GLU A 317 3.92 -9.01 -19.15
N PHE A 318 4.89 -8.50 -18.38
CA PHE A 318 5.32 -9.15 -17.13
C PHE A 318 4.18 -9.27 -16.12
N GLU A 319 3.36 -8.22 -15.95
CA GLU A 319 2.20 -8.26 -15.05
C GLU A 319 1.23 -9.40 -15.40
N SER A 320 0.87 -9.48 -16.68
CA SER A 320 -0.10 -10.45 -17.18
C SER A 320 0.46 -11.88 -17.07
N LYS A 321 1.68 -12.11 -17.57
CA LYS A 321 2.29 -13.44 -17.62
C LYS A 321 2.71 -13.94 -16.24
N PHE A 322 3.14 -13.06 -15.33
CA PHE A 322 3.53 -13.45 -13.98
C PHE A 322 2.37 -14.11 -13.24
N THR A 323 1.18 -13.52 -13.31
CA THR A 323 -0.02 -14.06 -12.64
C THR A 323 -0.35 -15.47 -13.14
N GLU A 324 -0.33 -15.68 -14.46
CA GLU A 324 -0.57 -16.99 -15.07
C GLU A 324 0.52 -18.02 -14.66
N ALA A 325 1.78 -17.62 -14.71
CA ALA A 325 2.90 -18.46 -14.33
C ALA A 325 2.82 -18.90 -12.87
N MET A 326 2.50 -17.97 -11.95
CA MET A 326 2.35 -18.29 -10.53
C MET A 326 1.20 -19.26 -10.27
N LEU A 327 0.10 -19.19 -11.03
CA LEU A 327 -1.04 -20.09 -10.86
C LEU A 327 -0.62 -21.53 -11.18
N LYS A 328 0.06 -21.70 -12.33
CA LYS A 328 0.60 -22.99 -12.77
C LYS A 328 1.69 -23.51 -11.83
N LEU A 329 2.58 -22.64 -11.34
CA LEU A 329 3.62 -23.04 -10.39
C LEU A 329 3.04 -23.52 -9.06
N ASN A 330 2.06 -22.81 -8.53
CA ASN A 330 1.42 -23.16 -7.27
C ASN A 330 0.67 -24.50 -7.41
N ASP A 331 -0.03 -24.74 -8.52
CA ASP A 331 -0.72 -26.01 -8.79
C ASP A 331 0.24 -27.22 -8.92
N VAL A 332 1.43 -27.01 -9.50
CA VAL A 332 2.46 -28.05 -9.62
C VAL A 332 3.09 -28.38 -8.26
N ILE A 333 3.32 -27.38 -7.41
CA ILE A 333 3.93 -27.57 -6.09
C ILE A 333 2.93 -28.21 -5.10
N VAL A 334 1.65 -27.84 -5.17
CA VAL A 334 0.57 -28.40 -4.33
C VAL A 334 0.30 -29.89 -4.60
N LYS A 335 0.68 -30.42 -5.77
CA LYS A 335 0.51 -31.84 -6.12
C LYS A 335 1.60 -32.78 -5.57
N LYS A 336 2.81 -32.29 -5.24
CA LYS A 336 3.96 -33.16 -4.86
C LYS A 336 4.13 -33.40 -3.35
N ASP A 337 3.62 -32.52 -2.50
CA ASP A 337 3.70 -32.68 -1.04
C ASP A 337 2.29 -32.76 -0.42
N LYS A 338 2.08 -33.73 0.49
CA LYS A 338 0.94 -33.70 1.43
C LYS A 338 0.89 -32.32 2.10
N PRO A 339 -0.32 -31.81 2.39
CA PRO A 339 -0.66 -30.41 2.20
C PRO A 339 0.22 -29.52 3.06
N GLY A 340 1.15 -28.82 2.41
CA GLY A 340 1.82 -27.67 2.99
C GLY A 340 0.79 -26.67 3.52
N PRO A 341 1.18 -25.81 4.49
CA PRO A 341 0.27 -24.80 4.99
C PRO A 341 -0.14 -23.93 3.82
N LYS A 342 -1.41 -24.11 3.39
CA LYS A 342 -2.02 -23.33 2.31
C LYS A 342 -1.60 -21.89 2.53
N ALA A 343 -1.13 -21.25 1.47
CA ALA A 343 -1.05 -19.81 1.41
C ALA A 343 -2.27 -19.23 2.14
N GLU A 344 -2.10 -18.09 2.82
CA GLU A 344 -3.29 -17.32 3.17
C GLU A 344 -3.90 -16.77 1.85
N LYS A 345 -4.42 -17.65 0.98
CA LYS A 345 -5.87 -17.61 0.74
C LYS A 345 -6.41 -17.33 2.14
N VAL A 346 -6.99 -16.16 2.37
CA VAL A 346 -8.09 -16.10 3.34
C VAL A 346 -8.90 -17.33 2.97
N ARG A 347 -8.68 -18.45 3.68
CA ARG A 347 -9.39 -19.68 3.37
C ARG A 347 -10.78 -19.16 3.62
N PRO A 348 -11.67 -19.06 2.61
CA PRO A 348 -13.02 -18.62 2.88
C PRO A 348 -13.42 -19.48 4.05
N ILE A 349 -13.65 -18.82 5.19
CA ILE A 349 -13.84 -19.49 6.47
C ILE A 349 -14.82 -20.60 6.10
N SER A 350 -14.43 -21.88 6.30
CA SER A 350 -15.21 -22.95 5.67
C SER A 350 -16.66 -22.70 6.01
N PHE A 351 -17.61 -22.90 5.10
CA PHE A 351 -18.98 -22.45 5.37
C PHE A 351 -19.49 -22.93 6.75
N SER A 352 -19.04 -24.11 7.19
CA SER A 352 -19.18 -24.62 8.56
C SER A 352 -18.52 -23.76 9.65
N GLN A 353 -17.24 -23.39 9.51
CA GLN A 353 -16.57 -22.47 10.44
C GLN A 353 -17.24 -21.10 10.44
N MET A 354 -17.68 -20.58 9.29
CA MET A 354 -18.31 -19.26 9.17
C MET A 354 -19.67 -19.28 9.87
N LYS A 355 -20.46 -20.35 9.63
CA LYS A 355 -21.69 -20.63 10.35
C LYS A 355 -21.47 -20.73 11.86
N LYS A 356 -20.36 -21.31 12.31
CA LYS A 356 -19.99 -21.35 13.74
C LYS A 356 -19.69 -19.95 14.27
N THR A 357 -18.87 -19.17 13.57
CA THR A 357 -18.55 -17.78 13.92
C THR A 357 -19.81 -16.92 14.01
N ILE A 358 -20.69 -16.98 13.00
CA ILE A 358 -21.96 -16.25 12.97
C ILE A 358 -22.82 -16.59 14.19
N LYS A 359 -23.00 -17.89 14.47
CA LYS A 359 -23.78 -18.34 15.64
C LYS A 359 -23.15 -17.91 16.96
N GLU A 360 -21.83 -17.96 17.05
CA GLU A 360 -21.09 -17.59 18.26
C GLU A 360 -21.18 -16.08 18.53
N GLN A 361 -20.89 -15.25 17.52
CA GLN A 361 -20.99 -13.79 17.63
C GLN A 361 -22.41 -13.38 18.01
N ARG A 362 -23.44 -13.93 17.34
CA ARG A 362 -24.85 -13.68 17.71
C ARG A 362 -25.14 -14.07 19.16
N LYS A 363 -24.60 -15.19 19.65
CA LYS A 363 -24.81 -15.66 21.03
C LYS A 363 -24.12 -14.74 22.05
N ILE A 364 -22.95 -14.22 21.71
CA ILE A 364 -22.24 -13.23 22.54
C ILE A 364 -23.05 -11.93 22.58
N THR A 365 -23.50 -11.41 21.43
CA THR A 365 -24.36 -10.22 21.35
C THR A 365 -25.59 -10.33 22.25
N ASP A 366 -26.30 -11.45 22.17
CA ASP A 366 -27.52 -11.69 22.95
C ASP A 366 -27.25 -11.69 24.47
N ARG A 367 -26.10 -12.24 24.90
CA ARG A 367 -25.67 -12.24 26.30
C ARG A 367 -25.20 -10.87 26.79
N LEU A 368 -24.73 -10.01 25.90
CA LEU A 368 -24.26 -8.66 26.23
C LEU A 368 -25.39 -7.66 26.44
N GLU A 369 -26.63 -8.00 26.06
CA GLU A 369 -27.77 -7.11 26.23
C GLU A 369 -27.99 -6.68 27.69
N GLY A 370 -27.71 -7.58 28.64
CA GLY A 370 -27.72 -7.24 30.06
C GLY A 370 -26.67 -6.20 30.46
N ALA A 371 -25.48 -6.24 29.85
CA ALA A 371 -24.39 -5.33 30.16
C ALA A 371 -24.62 -3.91 29.61
N VAL A 372 -25.33 -3.78 28.49
CA VAL A 372 -25.65 -2.48 27.86
C VAL A 372 -27.00 -1.90 28.30
N ARG A 373 -27.78 -2.64 29.10
CA ARG A 373 -29.14 -2.26 29.52
C ARG A 373 -29.18 -0.88 30.18
N ASP A 374 -28.22 -0.61 31.05
CA ASP A 374 -28.18 0.63 31.83
C ASP A 374 -27.27 1.71 31.19
N LEU A 375 -26.65 1.42 30.04
CA LEU A 375 -25.78 2.37 29.34
C LEU A 375 -26.60 3.52 28.73
N HIS A 376 -26.37 4.75 29.14
CA HIS A 376 -27.12 5.90 28.64
C HIS A 376 -26.82 6.18 27.15
N GLU A 377 -27.73 6.90 26.48
CA GLU A 377 -27.56 7.26 25.07
C GLU A 377 -26.31 8.11 24.84
N SER A 378 -26.06 9.09 25.73
CA SER A 378 -24.85 9.94 25.70
C SER A 378 -23.56 9.14 25.91
N GLU A 379 -23.57 8.14 26.80
CA GLU A 379 -22.42 7.25 27.01
C GLU A 379 -22.17 6.41 25.76
N THR A 380 -23.24 5.91 25.12
CA THR A 380 -23.15 5.16 23.86
C THR A 380 -22.55 6.04 22.76
N GLN A 381 -23.03 7.27 22.59
CA GLN A 381 -22.50 8.20 21.60
C GLN A 381 -21.02 8.55 21.85
N THR A 382 -20.65 8.76 23.12
CA THR A 382 -19.26 9.04 23.50
C THR A 382 -18.35 7.86 23.16
N MET A 383 -18.75 6.65 23.53
CA MET A 383 -18.03 5.42 23.16
C MET A 383 -17.87 5.29 21.64
N ILE A 384 -18.94 5.53 20.86
CA ILE A 384 -18.86 5.44 19.40
C ILE A 384 -17.95 6.53 18.81
N MET A 385 -17.97 7.74 19.37
CA MET A 385 -17.08 8.82 18.95
C MET A 385 -15.60 8.47 19.21
N GLU A 386 -15.27 7.98 20.40
CA GLU A 386 -13.93 7.51 20.76
C GLU A 386 -13.48 6.36 19.86
N LEU A 387 -14.35 5.37 19.64
CA LEU A 387 -14.07 4.25 18.74
C LEU A 387 -13.82 4.73 17.31
N LYS A 388 -14.64 5.65 16.77
CA LYS A 388 -14.41 6.24 15.43
C LYS A 388 -13.08 6.96 15.38
N HIS A 389 -12.74 7.74 16.40
CA HIS A 389 -11.46 8.43 16.47
C HIS A 389 -10.32 7.40 16.41
N ASN A 390 -10.26 6.52 17.40
CA ASN A 390 -9.21 5.51 17.58
C ASN A 390 -9.08 4.59 16.36
N LEU A 391 -10.20 4.14 15.77
CA LEU A 391 -10.18 3.19 14.66
C LEU A 391 -9.93 3.83 13.29
N ARG A 392 -10.30 5.11 13.08
CA ARG A 392 -10.00 5.82 11.82
C ARG A 392 -8.57 6.32 11.80
N THR A 393 -8.10 6.87 12.93
CA THR A 393 -6.71 7.30 13.10
C THR A 393 -5.77 6.13 13.36
N PHE A 394 -6.29 4.91 13.49
CA PHE A 394 -5.54 3.67 13.75
C PHE A 394 -4.30 3.57 12.85
N ASP A 395 -3.25 4.11 13.42
CA ASP A 395 -1.86 3.97 13.09
C ASP A 395 -1.17 3.58 14.39
N GLU A 396 0.14 3.60 14.41
CA GLU A 396 0.89 3.04 15.53
C GLU A 396 0.80 3.81 16.85
N ASN A 397 0.04 4.90 16.90
CA ASN A 397 -0.30 5.58 18.15
C ASN A 397 -1.59 5.05 18.79
N THR A 398 -2.48 4.40 18.04
CA THR A 398 -3.66 3.76 18.63
C THR A 398 -3.31 2.38 19.16
N THR A 399 -3.16 2.28 20.47
CA THR A 399 -2.97 0.99 21.11
C THR A 399 -4.32 0.24 21.19
N PRO A 400 -4.34 -1.10 21.10
CA PRO A 400 -5.54 -1.88 21.44
C PRO A 400 -6.14 -1.50 22.81
N GLN A 401 -5.30 -0.97 23.72
CA GLN A 401 -5.72 -0.45 25.01
C GLN A 401 -6.67 0.75 24.89
N GLU A 402 -6.46 1.68 23.95
CA GLU A 402 -7.38 2.82 23.76
C GLU A 402 -8.75 2.38 23.27
N VAL A 403 -8.79 1.38 22.38
CA VAL A 403 -10.04 0.76 21.93
C VAL A 403 -10.73 0.05 23.09
N ILE A 404 -9.98 -0.67 23.93
CA ILE A 404 -10.51 -1.32 25.13
C ILE A 404 -11.06 -0.30 26.11
N ASN A 405 -10.33 0.79 26.36
CA ASN A 405 -10.74 1.85 27.28
C ASN A 405 -12.10 2.44 26.89
N ALA A 406 -12.34 2.66 25.60
CA ALA A 406 -13.62 3.17 25.10
C ALA A 406 -14.79 2.21 25.41
N VAL A 407 -14.57 0.89 25.36
CA VAL A 407 -15.62 -0.12 25.61
C VAL A 407 -15.62 -0.67 27.05
N SER A 408 -14.68 -0.27 27.90
CA SER A 408 -14.59 -0.67 29.32
C SER A 408 -15.92 -0.54 30.10
N PRO A 409 -16.76 0.49 29.89
CA PRO A 409 -18.06 0.59 30.58
C PRO A 409 -18.98 -0.60 30.34
N VAL A 410 -18.84 -1.29 29.20
CA VAL A 410 -19.60 -2.50 28.85
C VAL A 410 -18.85 -3.76 29.30
N LEU A 411 -17.54 -3.82 29.06
CA LEU A 411 -16.71 -4.99 29.36
C LEU A 411 -16.73 -5.33 30.87
N ASN A 412 -16.66 -4.31 31.73
CA ASN A 412 -16.63 -4.49 33.18
C ASN A 412 -17.94 -5.04 33.77
N LYS A 413 -19.05 -4.96 33.01
CA LYS A 413 -20.38 -5.41 33.45
C LYS A 413 -20.66 -6.88 33.09
N THR A 414 -19.70 -7.60 32.53
CA THR A 414 -19.92 -8.98 32.03
C THR A 414 -18.68 -9.86 32.12
N HIS A 415 -18.88 -11.14 32.44
CA HIS A 415 -17.81 -12.15 32.40
C HIS A 415 -17.24 -12.36 31.00
N LEU A 416 -18.00 -11.97 29.95
CA LEU A 416 -17.54 -12.02 28.57
C LEU A 416 -16.53 -10.92 28.24
N GLY A 417 -16.40 -9.88 29.10
CA GLY A 417 -15.51 -8.74 28.88
C GLY A 417 -14.06 -9.17 28.66
N LYS A 418 -13.52 -10.00 29.55
CA LYS A 418 -12.15 -10.56 29.45
C LYS A 418 -11.87 -11.29 28.14
N ARG A 419 -12.88 -11.95 27.58
CA ARG A 419 -12.75 -12.65 26.30
C ARG A 419 -12.60 -11.65 25.15
N ILE A 420 -13.43 -10.60 25.13
CA ILE A 420 -13.40 -9.56 24.11
C ILE A 420 -12.13 -8.73 24.22
N GLU A 421 -11.70 -8.37 25.44
CA GLU A 421 -10.40 -7.71 25.70
C GLU A 421 -9.24 -8.51 25.11
N LYS A 422 -9.21 -9.83 25.34
CA LYS A 422 -8.18 -10.70 24.76
C LYS A 422 -8.22 -10.71 23.23
N GLN A 423 -9.41 -10.65 22.62
CA GLN A 423 -9.55 -10.57 21.17
C GLN A 423 -9.04 -9.23 20.64
N LEU A 424 -9.35 -8.12 21.32
CA LEU A 424 -8.88 -6.79 20.97
C LEU A 424 -7.35 -6.67 21.11
N MET A 425 -6.78 -7.19 22.20
CA MET A 425 -5.32 -7.19 22.41
C MET A 425 -4.55 -8.00 21.36
N ASN A 426 -5.14 -9.08 20.87
CA ASN A 426 -4.53 -9.93 19.85
C ASN A 426 -4.80 -9.45 18.42
N ALA A 427 -5.62 -8.40 18.23
CA ALA A 427 -5.97 -7.92 16.91
C ALA A 427 -4.77 -7.22 16.24
N HIS A 428 -4.45 -7.65 15.02
CA HIS A 428 -3.35 -7.13 14.21
C HIS A 428 -3.79 -6.10 13.17
N GLY A 429 -5.09 -5.82 13.05
CA GLY A 429 -5.63 -4.84 12.12
C GLY A 429 -7.08 -4.46 12.40
N LYS A 430 -7.57 -3.46 11.66
CA LYS A 430 -8.91 -2.86 11.82
C LYS A 430 -10.04 -3.91 11.72
N GLU A 431 -9.93 -4.87 10.81
CA GLU A 431 -10.95 -5.92 10.64
C GLU A 431 -11.06 -6.85 11.84
N GLU A 432 -9.93 -7.27 12.42
CA GLU A 432 -9.93 -8.11 13.62
C GLU A 432 -10.50 -7.35 14.82
N MET A 433 -10.23 -6.04 14.91
CA MET A 433 -10.84 -5.17 15.92
C MET A 433 -12.36 -5.03 15.72
N LEU A 434 -12.84 -4.81 14.49
CA LEU A 434 -14.27 -4.78 14.20
C LEU A 434 -14.96 -6.09 14.61
N ASN A 435 -14.36 -7.22 14.27
CA ASN A 435 -14.88 -8.54 14.63
C ASN A 435 -14.98 -8.76 16.16
N ALA A 436 -14.05 -8.19 16.92
CA ALA A 436 -14.08 -8.23 18.38
C ALA A 436 -15.11 -7.25 18.97
N LEU A 437 -15.30 -6.08 18.35
CA LEU A 437 -16.26 -5.06 18.77
C LEU A 437 -17.71 -5.39 18.38
N LEU A 438 -17.91 -6.18 17.34
CA LEU A 438 -19.23 -6.49 16.77
C LEU A 438 -20.29 -6.79 17.83
N PRO A 439 -20.05 -7.69 18.82
CA PRO A 439 -21.07 -8.01 19.81
C PRO A 439 -21.51 -6.82 20.66
N ILE A 440 -20.59 -5.92 20.99
CA ILE A 440 -20.85 -4.73 21.81
C ILE A 440 -21.68 -3.75 21.01
N ILE A 441 -21.25 -3.44 19.78
CA ILE A 441 -21.94 -2.48 18.90
C ILE A 441 -23.35 -2.96 18.59
N TYR A 442 -23.53 -4.25 18.29
CA TYR A 442 -24.84 -4.81 17.98
C TYR A 442 -25.75 -4.84 19.20
N ALA A 443 -25.22 -5.11 20.40
CA ALA A 443 -26.01 -5.08 21.62
C ALA A 443 -26.50 -3.66 21.94
N CYS A 444 -25.64 -2.64 21.81
CA CYS A 444 -26.03 -1.24 21.98
C CYS A 444 -27.10 -0.81 20.97
N ALA A 445 -26.88 -1.11 19.69
CA ALA A 445 -27.82 -0.80 18.62
C ALA A 445 -29.18 -1.47 18.85
N ARG A 446 -29.18 -2.76 19.19
CA ARG A 446 -30.41 -3.54 19.46
C ARG A 446 -31.20 -2.97 20.63
N LYS A 447 -30.52 -2.56 21.70
CA LYS A 447 -31.12 -1.92 22.87
C LYS A 447 -31.74 -0.57 22.51
N LEU A 448 -31.03 0.27 21.77
CA LEU A 448 -31.53 1.57 21.35
C LEU A 448 -32.68 1.44 20.33
N ALA A 449 -32.64 0.45 19.44
CA ALA A 449 -33.70 0.20 18.46
C ALA A 449 -35.07 -0.02 19.13
N ALA A 450 -35.12 -0.77 20.23
CA ALA A 450 -36.35 -0.96 21.00
C ALA A 450 -36.98 0.36 21.47
N LYS A 451 -36.16 1.37 21.78
CA LYS A 451 -36.62 2.70 22.24
C LYS A 451 -36.87 3.67 21.08
N LYS A 452 -36.08 3.59 20.01
CA LYS A 452 -36.02 4.60 18.94
C LYS A 452 -36.84 4.25 17.71
N LEU A 453 -37.18 2.97 17.53
CA LEU A 453 -37.91 2.45 16.39
C LEU A 453 -39.24 1.82 16.83
N GLU A 454 -39.98 2.49 17.71
CA GLU A 454 -41.34 2.09 18.12
C GLU A 454 -41.44 0.63 18.64
N GLY A 455 -40.47 0.19 19.44
CA GLY A 455 -40.45 -1.17 19.96
C GLY A 455 -39.88 -2.23 19.00
N LYS A 456 -39.48 -1.86 17.77
CA LYS A 456 -38.81 -2.74 16.81
C LYS A 456 -37.39 -3.08 17.28
N ARG A 457 -37.28 -3.98 18.26
CA ARG A 457 -36.01 -4.57 18.69
C ARG A 457 -35.55 -5.63 17.68
N HIS A 458 -34.26 -5.65 17.34
CA HIS A 458 -33.76 -6.67 16.39
C HIS A 458 -34.03 -8.10 16.88
N TYR A 459 -34.58 -8.93 16.00
CA TYR A 459 -34.78 -10.35 16.25
C TYR A 459 -33.46 -11.14 16.15
N LEU A 460 -33.44 -12.36 16.69
CA LEU A 460 -32.25 -13.22 16.64
C LEU A 460 -31.84 -13.59 15.21
N VAL A 461 -32.81 -13.72 14.29
CA VAL A 461 -32.56 -13.99 12.88
C VAL A 461 -31.93 -12.79 12.18
N GLN A 462 -32.35 -11.57 12.54
CA GLN A 462 -31.75 -10.34 12.05
C GLN A 462 -30.31 -10.18 12.56
N LEU A 463 -30.02 -10.53 13.81
CA LEU A 463 -28.63 -10.56 14.30
C LEU A 463 -27.75 -11.56 13.53
N LEU A 464 -28.28 -12.74 13.20
CA LEU A 464 -27.55 -13.72 12.38
C LEU A 464 -27.27 -13.17 10.97
N GLY A 465 -28.28 -12.55 10.35
CA GLY A 465 -28.14 -11.90 9.05
C GLY A 465 -27.12 -10.77 9.08
N ALA A 466 -27.16 -9.92 10.10
CA ALA A 466 -26.23 -8.81 10.27
C ALA A 466 -24.77 -9.26 10.38
N VAL A 467 -24.48 -10.31 11.18
CA VAL A 467 -23.12 -10.87 11.27
C VAL A 467 -22.67 -11.45 9.92
N ALA A 468 -23.57 -12.13 9.21
CA ALA A 468 -23.27 -12.66 7.89
C ALA A 468 -22.95 -11.56 6.86
N LEU A 469 -23.75 -10.49 6.84
CA LEU A 469 -23.53 -9.31 5.99
C LEU A 469 -22.18 -8.62 6.29
N HIS A 470 -21.82 -8.46 7.57
CA HIS A 470 -20.51 -7.89 7.94
C HIS A 470 -19.34 -8.69 7.34
N HIS A 471 -19.47 -10.02 7.29
CA HIS A 471 -18.47 -10.90 6.68
C HIS A 471 -18.56 -11.01 5.15
N GLY A 472 -19.36 -10.16 4.49
CA GLY A 472 -19.47 -10.12 3.03
C GLY A 472 -20.29 -11.26 2.41
N LEU A 473 -21.16 -11.91 3.20
CA LEU A 473 -22.06 -12.94 2.68
C LEU A 473 -23.36 -12.33 2.16
N ILE A 474 -23.98 -12.98 1.18
CA ILE A 474 -25.35 -12.70 0.77
C ILE A 474 -26.29 -13.35 1.78
N VAL A 475 -27.24 -12.57 2.28
CA VAL A 475 -28.26 -13.04 3.22
C VAL A 475 -29.61 -12.98 2.54
N ASP A 476 -30.20 -14.15 2.34
CA ASP A 476 -31.58 -14.26 1.89
C ASP A 476 -32.52 -14.13 3.09
N GLN A 477 -33.30 -13.05 3.11
CA GLN A 477 -34.37 -12.81 4.06
C GLN A 477 -35.67 -12.64 3.27
N GLN A 478 -36.75 -13.27 3.72
CA GLN A 478 -38.05 -13.08 3.09
C GLN A 478 -38.57 -11.64 3.29
N THR A 479 -39.45 -11.20 2.42
CA THR A 479 -40.11 -9.89 2.54
C THR A 479 -40.84 -9.82 3.89
N GLY A 480 -40.63 -8.73 4.63
CA GLY A 480 -41.19 -8.54 5.98
C GLY A 480 -40.28 -8.95 7.13
N GLU A 481 -39.17 -9.67 6.89
CA GLU A 481 -38.18 -10.05 7.93
C GLU A 481 -37.34 -8.87 8.47
N GLY A 482 -37.55 -7.65 7.94
CA GLY A 482 -36.83 -6.44 8.34
C GLY A 482 -35.40 -6.37 7.80
N LYS A 483 -35.24 -6.47 6.47
CA LYS A 483 -33.95 -6.32 5.77
C LYS A 483 -33.26 -5.00 6.10
N SER A 484 -33.97 -3.87 6.00
CA SER A 484 -33.44 -2.53 6.29
C SER A 484 -32.91 -2.44 7.72
N GLN A 485 -33.68 -2.93 8.69
CA GLN A 485 -33.27 -2.96 10.09
C GLN A 485 -32.07 -3.90 10.32
N THR A 486 -32.01 -5.03 9.62
CA THR A 486 -30.85 -5.95 9.66
C THR A 486 -29.59 -5.28 9.14
N ALA A 487 -29.67 -4.56 8.03
CA ALA A 487 -28.56 -3.85 7.40
C ALA A 487 -28.01 -2.70 8.27
N SER A 488 -28.82 -2.10 9.14
CA SER A 488 -28.37 -1.02 10.04
C SER A 488 -27.22 -1.43 10.98
N LEU A 489 -27.17 -2.71 11.37
CA LEU A 489 -26.16 -3.24 12.29
C LEU A 489 -24.75 -3.30 11.67
N PRO A 490 -24.52 -4.01 10.54
CA PRO A 490 -23.22 -3.99 9.87
C PRO A 490 -22.88 -2.59 9.33
N ALA A 491 -23.87 -1.75 9.01
CA ALA A 491 -23.61 -0.36 8.63
C ALA A 491 -22.97 0.42 9.78
N MET A 492 -23.56 0.42 10.98
CA MET A 492 -22.97 1.10 12.14
C MET A 492 -21.61 0.54 12.51
N LEU A 493 -21.44 -0.78 12.51
CA LEU A 493 -20.16 -1.39 12.84
C LEU A 493 -19.05 -0.97 11.87
N ASN A 494 -19.27 -1.13 10.57
CA ASN A 494 -18.26 -0.79 9.56
C ASN A 494 -18.01 0.72 9.49
N ALA A 495 -19.03 1.53 9.81
CA ALA A 495 -18.90 2.98 9.90
C ALA A 495 -17.91 3.45 10.98
N LEU A 496 -17.49 2.58 11.92
CA LEU A 496 -16.42 2.90 12.86
C LEU A 496 -15.09 3.16 12.19
N VAL A 497 -14.73 2.39 11.16
CA VAL A 497 -13.40 2.48 10.51
C VAL A 497 -13.44 3.18 9.16
N ARG A 498 -14.60 3.19 8.49
CA ARG A 498 -14.71 3.54 7.07
C ARG A 498 -16.08 4.12 6.73
N LYS A 499 -16.28 4.60 5.51
CA LYS A 499 -17.60 5.11 5.07
C LYS A 499 -18.49 3.96 4.61
N VAL A 500 -19.80 4.06 4.83
CA VAL A 500 -20.75 2.99 4.45
C VAL A 500 -21.74 3.50 3.42
N HIS A 501 -21.84 2.80 2.29
CA HIS A 501 -22.84 3.08 1.27
C HIS A 501 -23.87 1.95 1.24
N ILE A 502 -25.15 2.31 1.31
CA ILE A 502 -26.26 1.39 1.20
C ILE A 502 -26.93 1.64 -0.14
N HIS A 503 -26.84 0.66 -1.03
CA HIS A 503 -27.41 0.72 -2.37
C HIS A 503 -28.79 0.09 -2.35
N THR A 504 -29.77 0.79 -2.92
CA THR A 504 -31.13 0.31 -3.10
C THR A 504 -31.52 0.31 -4.59
N HIS A 505 -32.62 -0.38 -4.92
CA HIS A 505 -33.16 -0.39 -6.28
C HIS A 505 -33.86 0.94 -6.67
N SER A 506 -34.32 1.73 -5.69
CA SER A 506 -35.05 2.99 -5.93
C SER A 506 -34.67 4.09 -4.95
N HIS A 507 -34.75 5.34 -5.42
CA HIS A 507 -34.54 6.54 -4.60
C HIS A 507 -35.55 6.63 -3.46
N LYS A 508 -36.83 6.33 -3.74
CA LYS A 508 -37.89 6.31 -2.70
C LYS A 508 -37.51 5.36 -1.55
N LYS A 509 -37.08 4.14 -1.85
CA LYS A 509 -36.62 3.18 -0.84
C LYS A 509 -35.42 3.68 -0.05
N ALA A 510 -34.45 4.32 -0.72
CA ALA A 510 -33.29 4.92 -0.05
C ALA A 510 -33.71 5.99 0.96
N VAL A 511 -34.62 6.89 0.58
CA VAL A 511 -35.14 7.95 1.47
C VAL A 511 -35.94 7.37 2.61
N ASP A 512 -36.84 6.42 2.32
CA ASP A 512 -37.75 5.84 3.31
C ASP A 512 -36.93 5.06 4.38
N ASP A 513 -35.96 4.23 3.97
CA ASP A 513 -35.06 3.53 4.90
C ASP A 513 -34.20 4.48 5.73
N ALA A 514 -33.62 5.50 5.09
CA ALA A 514 -32.74 6.44 5.77
C ALA A 514 -33.51 7.24 6.84
N LYS A 515 -34.75 7.66 6.54
CA LYS A 515 -35.64 8.33 7.49
C LYS A 515 -36.09 7.40 8.61
N GLU A 516 -36.50 6.17 8.29
CA GLU A 516 -36.95 5.20 9.28
C GLU A 516 -35.84 4.86 10.28
N LEU A 517 -34.61 4.68 9.81
CA LEU A 517 -33.48 4.27 10.65
C LEU A 517 -32.70 5.43 11.27
N MET A 518 -32.93 6.68 10.84
CA MET A 518 -32.26 7.87 11.37
C MET A 518 -32.31 7.98 12.90
N PRO A 519 -33.45 7.75 13.58
CA PRO A 519 -33.50 7.83 15.04
C PRO A 519 -32.54 6.87 15.75
N LEU A 520 -32.31 5.69 15.17
CA LEU A 520 -31.35 4.71 15.69
C LEU A 520 -29.92 5.15 15.40
N TYR A 521 -29.61 5.54 14.16
CA TYR A 521 -28.28 6.00 13.78
C TYR A 521 -27.82 7.18 14.63
N MET A 522 -28.68 8.17 14.83
CA MET A 522 -28.37 9.34 15.64
C MET A 522 -28.22 9.00 17.13
N ALA A 523 -29.08 8.13 17.68
CA ALA A 523 -28.93 7.66 19.06
C ALA A 523 -27.61 6.89 19.28
N MET A 524 -27.08 6.24 18.24
CA MET A 524 -25.78 5.60 18.24
C MET A 524 -24.62 6.56 17.87
N GLY A 525 -24.90 7.80 17.46
CA GLY A 525 -23.89 8.81 17.13
C GLY A 525 -23.35 8.74 15.68
N TYR A 526 -24.16 8.30 14.73
CA TYR A 526 -23.85 8.27 13.30
C TYR A 526 -24.63 9.33 12.52
N SER A 527 -23.98 9.89 11.51
CA SER A 527 -24.58 10.83 10.57
C SER A 527 -25.02 10.11 9.28
N VAL A 528 -26.11 10.58 8.67
CA VAL A 528 -26.79 9.87 7.57
C VAL A 528 -27.04 10.83 6.41
N GLY A 529 -26.70 10.38 5.20
CA GLY A 529 -26.94 11.09 3.95
C GLY A 529 -27.75 10.27 2.95
N VAL A 530 -28.40 10.96 2.00
CA VAL A 530 -29.13 10.34 0.89
C VAL A 530 -28.81 11.05 -0.42
N CYS A 531 -28.50 10.28 -1.48
CA CYS A 531 -28.47 10.79 -2.84
C CYS A 531 -29.88 11.10 -3.34
N GLY A 532 -30.08 12.28 -3.92
CA GLY A 532 -31.34 12.74 -4.49
C GLY A 532 -31.80 11.95 -5.71
N GLU A 533 -33.02 12.23 -6.15
CA GLU A 533 -33.60 11.58 -7.33
C GLU A 533 -32.92 12.08 -8.61
N LYS A 534 -32.67 13.39 -8.69
CA LYS A 534 -31.99 14.01 -9.82
C LYS A 534 -30.49 14.10 -9.59
N GLU A 535 -29.75 14.11 -10.69
CA GLU A 535 -28.31 14.31 -10.65
C GLU A 535 -27.96 15.65 -9.97
N GLY A 536 -27.02 15.61 -9.04
CA GLY A 536 -26.57 16.80 -8.31
C GLY A 536 -27.40 17.16 -7.06
N GLU A 537 -28.47 16.43 -6.76
CA GLU A 537 -29.23 16.58 -5.52
C GLU A 537 -28.65 15.67 -4.42
N TYR A 538 -28.32 16.24 -3.26
CA TYR A 538 -27.79 15.49 -2.11
C TYR A 538 -28.40 16.02 -0.82
N TYR A 539 -28.65 15.13 0.13
CA TYR A 539 -29.35 15.46 1.36
C TYR A 539 -28.69 14.86 2.60
N ALA A 540 -28.63 15.63 3.69
CA ALA A 540 -28.47 15.08 5.03
C ALA A 540 -29.86 14.74 5.59
N VAL A 541 -29.95 13.65 6.34
CA VAL A 541 -31.16 13.36 7.14
C VAL A 541 -30.93 13.92 8.54
N VAL A 542 -31.83 14.79 8.99
CA VAL A 542 -31.75 15.44 10.32
C VAL A 542 -33.13 15.46 10.99
N PHE A 543 -33.18 15.74 12.29
CA PHE A 543 -34.45 15.99 12.95
C PHE A 543 -34.97 17.40 12.67
N GLY A 544 -36.22 17.48 12.23
CA GLY A 544 -36.98 18.70 12.10
C GLY A 544 -37.46 19.26 13.45
N LYS A 545 -38.21 20.35 13.40
CA LYS A 545 -38.70 21.06 14.59
C LYS A 545 -39.58 20.17 15.48
N ASN A 546 -40.30 19.20 14.92
CA ASN A 546 -41.17 18.29 15.65
C ASN A 546 -40.49 16.94 15.93
N ARG A 547 -39.16 16.83 15.80
CA ARG A 547 -38.38 15.59 15.93
C ARG A 547 -38.73 14.51 14.90
N GLU A 548 -39.24 14.91 13.76
CA GLU A 548 -39.46 14.09 12.58
C GLU A 548 -38.21 14.10 11.68
N PRO A 549 -37.81 12.97 11.06
CA PRO A 549 -36.71 12.97 10.09
C PRO A 549 -37.04 13.76 8.82
N VAL A 550 -36.24 14.78 8.51
CA VAL A 550 -36.36 15.64 7.32
C VAL A 550 -35.08 15.60 6.49
N LEU A 551 -35.22 15.92 5.20
CA LEU A 551 -34.09 16.04 4.28
C LEU A 551 -33.65 17.51 4.21
N VAL A 552 -32.36 17.75 4.41
CA VAL A 552 -31.74 19.08 4.26
C VAL A 552 -30.72 19.00 3.14
N GLY A 553 -30.84 19.90 2.15
CA GLY A 553 -29.93 19.94 1.02
C GLY A 553 -28.50 20.23 1.46
N ILE A 554 -27.56 19.44 0.95
CA ILE A 554 -26.12 19.55 1.22
C ILE A 554 -25.32 19.44 -0.07
N SER A 555 -24.04 19.80 -0.02
CA SER A 555 -23.12 19.53 -1.11
C SER A 555 -22.80 18.03 -1.21
N ARG A 556 -22.35 17.61 -2.38
CA ARG A 556 -21.84 16.25 -2.60
C ARG A 556 -20.74 15.86 -1.61
N ARG A 557 -19.82 16.79 -1.36
CA ARG A 557 -18.70 16.58 -0.43
C ARG A 557 -19.23 16.25 0.96
N GLU A 558 -20.17 17.04 1.46
CA GLU A 558 -20.80 16.82 2.76
C GLU A 558 -21.58 15.50 2.80
N LEU A 559 -22.15 15.05 1.68
CA LEU A 559 -22.82 13.76 1.58
C LEU A 559 -21.84 12.60 1.82
N TYR A 560 -20.74 12.54 1.07
CA TYR A 560 -19.76 11.45 1.23
C TYR A 560 -18.92 11.57 2.51
N GLN A 561 -18.99 12.71 3.19
CA GLN A 561 -18.47 12.86 4.55
C GLN A 561 -19.42 12.33 5.63
N GLN A 562 -20.69 12.02 5.31
CA GLN A 562 -21.58 11.32 6.24
C GLN A 562 -21.02 9.95 6.60
N ASP A 563 -21.39 9.39 7.75
CA ASP A 563 -20.92 8.05 8.12
C ASP A 563 -21.60 6.96 7.28
N ILE A 564 -22.89 7.15 6.99
CA ILE A 564 -23.74 6.22 6.25
C ILE A 564 -24.45 7.01 5.14
N VAL A 565 -24.35 6.53 3.90
CA VAL A 565 -24.97 7.14 2.71
C VAL A 565 -25.91 6.13 2.07
N TYR A 566 -27.17 6.51 1.88
CA TYR A 566 -28.14 5.75 1.10
C TYR A 566 -28.21 6.29 -0.32
N ALA A 567 -28.23 5.41 -1.31
CA ALA A 567 -28.34 5.80 -2.70
C ALA A 567 -29.03 4.72 -3.51
N LYS A 568 -29.74 5.14 -4.57
CA LYS A 568 -30.04 4.21 -5.66
C LYS A 568 -28.73 3.81 -6.33
N HIS A 569 -28.57 2.54 -6.68
CA HIS A 569 -27.34 1.99 -7.26
C HIS A 569 -26.75 2.86 -8.38
N SER A 570 -27.58 3.26 -9.36
CA SER A 570 -27.17 4.07 -10.51
C SER A 570 -26.55 5.43 -10.15
N ASN A 571 -26.98 6.07 -9.06
CA ASN A 571 -26.47 7.40 -8.69
C ASN A 571 -24.99 7.36 -8.29
N ASN A 572 -24.56 6.30 -7.61
CA ASN A 572 -23.15 6.13 -7.24
C ASN A 572 -22.26 5.84 -8.46
N GLU A 573 -22.78 5.11 -9.45
CA GLU A 573 -22.08 4.86 -10.71
C GLU A 573 -21.88 6.13 -11.53
N PHE A 574 -22.88 7.01 -11.57
CA PHE A 574 -22.78 8.33 -12.20
C PHE A 574 -21.73 9.20 -11.51
N ASP A 575 -21.79 9.29 -10.18
CA ASP A 575 -20.83 10.07 -9.38
C ASP A 575 -19.40 9.56 -9.58
N TYR A 576 -19.21 8.24 -9.60
CA TYR A 576 -17.93 7.61 -9.91
C TYR A 576 -17.42 7.89 -11.32
N SER A 577 -18.32 7.81 -12.31
CA SER A 577 -17.96 8.06 -13.71
C SER A 577 -17.60 9.54 -13.91
N ARG A 578 -18.34 10.45 -13.27
CA ARG A 578 -18.04 11.89 -13.27
C ARG A 578 -16.65 12.17 -12.68
N ASP A 579 -16.31 11.53 -11.58
CA ASP A 579 -15.00 11.65 -10.93
C ASP A 579 -13.84 11.24 -11.84
N ARG A 580 -14.06 10.29 -12.75
CA ARG A 580 -13.04 9.87 -13.72
C ARG A 580 -12.96 10.75 -14.96
N ILE A 581 -14.05 11.46 -15.31
CA ILE A 581 -14.12 12.33 -16.49
C ILE A 581 -13.60 13.75 -16.16
N GLN A 582 -13.90 14.25 -14.95
CA GLN A 582 -13.38 15.52 -14.48
C GLN A 582 -11.98 15.28 -13.90
N ASN A 583 -10.93 15.74 -14.58
CA ASN A 583 -9.56 15.87 -14.04
C ASN A 583 -9.52 16.92 -12.91
N ASP A 584 -10.40 16.80 -11.92
CA ASP A 584 -10.65 17.81 -10.91
C ASP A 584 -9.80 17.54 -9.68
N ALA A 585 -9.12 18.59 -9.20
CA ALA A 585 -8.39 18.60 -7.93
C ALA A 585 -9.30 18.33 -6.70
N PHE A 586 -10.63 18.30 -6.91
CA PHE A 586 -11.68 18.05 -5.92
C PHE A 586 -11.69 16.62 -5.36
N LEU A 587 -11.00 15.67 -6.00
CA LEU A 587 -10.94 14.26 -5.59
C LEU A 587 -10.10 14.02 -4.32
N GLN A 588 -9.28 14.98 -3.89
CA GLN A 588 -8.40 14.81 -2.72
C GLN A 588 -9.16 14.72 -1.39
N ASP A 589 -10.39 15.25 -1.34
CA ASP A 589 -11.20 15.37 -0.11
C ASP A 589 -12.36 14.35 -0.03
N LEU A 590 -12.56 13.53 -1.07
CA LEU A 590 -13.57 12.46 -1.07
C LEU A 590 -12.96 11.17 -0.51
N PRO A 591 -13.73 10.35 0.23
CA PRO A 591 -13.26 9.04 0.68
C PRO A 591 -12.81 8.22 -0.53
N ASN A 592 -11.63 7.62 -0.44
CA ASN A 592 -11.20 6.67 -1.46
C ASN A 592 -12.21 5.52 -1.51
N ILE A 593 -12.65 5.13 -2.71
CA ILE A 593 -13.59 4.02 -2.91
C ILE A 593 -13.05 2.71 -2.32
N ALA A 594 -11.72 2.55 -2.31
CA ALA A 594 -11.07 1.42 -1.66
C ALA A 594 -11.31 1.36 -0.13
N ASP A 595 -11.68 2.48 0.49
CA ASP A 595 -11.95 2.62 1.92
C ASP A 595 -13.47 2.74 2.21
N THR A 596 -14.35 2.19 1.36
CA THR A 596 -15.81 2.18 1.56
C THR A 596 -16.35 0.77 1.76
N PHE A 597 -17.34 0.60 2.65
CA PHE A 597 -18.11 -0.63 2.81
C PHE A 597 -19.47 -0.48 2.13
N THR A 598 -19.83 -1.39 1.23
CA THR A 598 -21.10 -1.32 0.50
C THR A 598 -22.04 -2.45 0.92
N LEU A 599 -23.28 -2.09 1.26
CA LEU A 599 -24.39 -3.01 1.42
C LEU A 599 -25.33 -2.84 0.24
N ALA A 600 -25.60 -3.91 -0.49
CA ALA A 600 -26.53 -3.92 -1.61
C ALA A 600 -27.85 -4.56 -1.17
N ASP A 601 -28.93 -3.77 -1.16
CA ASP A 601 -30.29 -4.28 -1.04
C ASP A 601 -30.74 -4.81 -2.41
N GLU A 602 -31.52 -5.90 -2.42
CA GLU A 602 -31.97 -6.58 -3.65
C GLU A 602 -30.81 -6.90 -4.63
N VAL A 603 -29.80 -7.60 -4.12
CA VAL A 603 -28.59 -7.95 -4.87
C VAL A 603 -28.86 -8.75 -6.16
N ASP A 604 -29.95 -9.50 -6.22
CA ASP A 604 -30.42 -10.18 -7.41
C ASP A 604 -30.84 -9.19 -8.51
N SER A 605 -31.65 -8.19 -8.16
CA SER A 605 -31.99 -7.08 -9.06
C SER A 605 -30.73 -6.36 -9.54
N LEU A 606 -29.82 -6.00 -8.63
CA LEU A 606 -28.64 -5.21 -8.97
C LEU A 606 -27.59 -6.01 -9.76
N HIS A 607 -27.10 -7.13 -9.23
CA HIS A 607 -25.95 -7.85 -9.78
C HIS A 607 -26.32 -8.85 -10.89
N ILE A 608 -27.61 -9.17 -11.09
CA ILE A 608 -28.04 -10.10 -12.15
C ILE A 608 -28.86 -9.39 -13.22
N HIS A 609 -29.79 -8.51 -12.84
CA HIS A 609 -30.69 -7.87 -13.80
C HIS A 609 -30.10 -6.56 -14.34
N GLU A 610 -29.76 -5.60 -13.47
CA GLU A 610 -29.22 -4.30 -13.88
C GLU A 610 -27.83 -4.44 -14.51
N ALA A 611 -26.98 -5.32 -13.98
CA ALA A 611 -25.63 -5.57 -14.47
C ALA A 611 -25.54 -6.10 -15.92
N ARG A 612 -26.66 -6.48 -16.56
CA ARG A 612 -26.69 -6.92 -17.97
C ARG A 612 -26.48 -5.76 -18.95
N THR A 613 -26.82 -4.55 -18.54
CA THR A 613 -26.70 -3.36 -19.36
C THR A 613 -25.58 -2.50 -18.80
N PRO A 614 -24.52 -2.20 -19.56
CA PRO A 614 -23.44 -1.37 -19.06
C PRO A 614 -23.97 0.05 -18.75
N HIS A 615 -23.49 0.63 -17.66
CA HIS A 615 -23.72 2.03 -17.36
C HIS A 615 -22.97 2.91 -18.37
N ILE A 616 -23.68 3.78 -19.10
CA ILE A 616 -23.10 4.68 -20.09
C ILE A 616 -23.37 6.13 -19.68
N THR A 617 -22.32 6.85 -19.31
CA THR A 617 -22.40 8.30 -19.08
C THR A 617 -22.16 9.03 -20.40
N THR A 618 -23.21 9.56 -21.02
CA THR A 618 -23.08 10.42 -22.21
C THR A 618 -23.21 11.88 -21.81
N LYS A 619 -22.22 12.70 -22.18
CA LYS A 619 -22.40 14.15 -22.20
C LYS A 619 -22.90 14.55 -23.58
N PRO A 620 -24.09 15.16 -23.74
CA PRO A 620 -24.53 15.62 -25.05
C PRO A 620 -23.50 16.62 -25.60
N GLY A 621 -22.82 16.23 -26.67
CA GLY A 621 -21.93 17.11 -27.42
C GLY A 621 -22.77 18.16 -28.12
N LYS A 622 -23.04 19.29 -27.46
CA LYS A 622 -23.61 20.45 -28.15
C LYS A 622 -22.47 21.09 -28.95
N LEU A 623 -22.41 20.78 -30.24
CA LEU A 623 -21.59 21.54 -31.18
C LEU A 623 -22.07 22.99 -31.11
N SER A 624 -21.17 23.91 -30.75
CA SER A 624 -21.48 25.33 -30.81
C SER A 624 -21.63 25.76 -32.28
N LYS A 625 -22.26 26.91 -32.54
CA LYS A 625 -22.29 27.48 -33.91
C LYS A 625 -20.88 27.59 -34.51
N LYS A 626 -19.88 27.96 -33.69
CA LYS A 626 -18.47 28.03 -34.11
C LYS A 626 -17.89 26.67 -34.47
N ASP A 627 -18.28 25.59 -33.78
CA ASP A 627 -17.82 24.25 -34.12
C ASP A 627 -18.40 23.79 -35.45
N ILE A 628 -19.67 24.12 -35.71
CA ILE A 628 -20.33 23.87 -37.00
C ILE A 628 -19.63 24.66 -38.12
N GLU A 629 -19.34 25.95 -37.91
CA GLU A 629 -18.59 26.77 -38.85
C GLU A 629 -17.18 26.21 -39.12
N ARG A 630 -16.48 25.73 -38.09
CA ARG A 630 -15.18 25.08 -38.24
C ARG A 630 -15.25 23.80 -39.05
N ILE A 631 -16.29 22.98 -38.85
CA ILE A 631 -16.52 21.77 -39.64
C ILE A 631 -16.74 22.13 -41.12
N HIS A 632 -17.54 23.15 -41.41
CA HIS A 632 -17.75 23.61 -42.79
C HIS A 632 -16.48 24.19 -43.42
N LEU A 633 -15.70 24.96 -42.66
CA LEU A 633 -14.42 25.48 -43.13
C LEU A 633 -13.42 24.34 -43.39
N ALA A 634 -13.37 23.35 -42.51
CA ALA A 634 -12.52 22.17 -42.69
C ALA A 634 -12.93 21.38 -43.96
N ASP A 635 -14.22 21.18 -44.22
CA ASP A 635 -14.70 20.55 -45.45
C ASP A 635 -14.24 21.32 -46.70
N ALA A 636 -14.37 22.65 -46.68
CA ALA A 636 -13.93 23.50 -47.79
C ALA A 636 -12.41 23.39 -48.03
N ILE A 637 -11.59 23.44 -46.96
CA ILE A 637 -10.13 23.29 -47.05
C ILE A 637 -9.76 21.90 -47.58
N VAL A 638 -10.36 20.84 -47.04
CA VAL A 638 -10.09 19.47 -47.46
C VAL A 638 -10.43 19.26 -48.94
N ARG A 639 -11.53 19.83 -49.45
CA ARG A 639 -11.87 19.79 -50.88
C ARG A 639 -10.82 20.43 -51.78
N GLU A 640 -10.17 21.49 -51.31
CA GLU A 640 -9.06 22.11 -52.06
C GLU A 640 -7.80 21.24 -52.00
N ILE A 641 -7.45 20.69 -50.82
CA ILE A 641 -6.30 19.78 -50.65
C ILE A 641 -6.45 18.53 -51.53
N LEU A 642 -7.66 17.95 -51.61
CA LEU A 642 -7.93 16.77 -52.44
C LEU A 642 -7.67 16.98 -53.94
N LYS A 643 -7.59 18.23 -54.42
CA LYS A 643 -7.24 18.53 -55.82
C LYS A 643 -5.75 18.35 -56.11
N ASN A 644 -4.89 18.35 -55.09
CA ASN A 644 -3.47 18.12 -55.23
C ASN A 644 -3.03 16.90 -54.42
N THR A 645 -2.69 15.82 -55.13
CA THR A 645 -2.26 14.54 -54.53
C THR A 645 -0.89 14.60 -53.85
N GLU A 646 -0.13 15.69 -53.99
CA GLU A 646 1.17 15.86 -53.33
C GLU A 646 1.02 16.36 -51.87
N LEU A 647 -0.12 16.97 -51.53
CA LEU A 647 -0.36 17.57 -50.20
C LEU A 647 -0.81 16.57 -49.13
N TYR A 648 -1.04 15.31 -49.48
CA TYR A 648 -1.50 14.29 -48.54
C TYR A 648 -1.13 12.87 -48.98
N GLU A 649 -0.92 12.00 -48.00
CA GLU A 649 -0.70 10.57 -48.21
C GLU A 649 -1.85 9.76 -47.60
N VAL A 650 -2.28 8.71 -48.30
CA VAL A 650 -3.36 7.80 -47.84
C VAL A 650 -2.85 6.38 -47.72
N ASP A 651 -2.92 5.83 -46.51
CA ASP A 651 -2.71 4.41 -46.26
C ASP A 651 -4.07 3.68 -46.24
N LYS A 652 -4.40 3.03 -47.35
CA LYS A 652 -5.64 2.27 -47.52
C LYS A 652 -5.70 0.97 -46.71
N HIS A 653 -4.55 0.45 -46.27
CA HIS A 653 -4.51 -0.74 -45.42
C HIS A 653 -4.83 -0.38 -43.96
N ARG A 654 -4.45 0.83 -43.53
CA ARG A 654 -4.70 1.32 -42.17
C ARG A 654 -5.93 2.23 -42.04
N PHE A 655 -6.54 2.61 -43.16
CA PHE A 655 -7.64 3.60 -43.21
C PHE A 655 -7.24 4.94 -42.56
N THR A 656 -6.02 5.39 -42.84
CA THR A 656 -5.47 6.64 -42.30
C THR A 656 -5.02 7.57 -43.43
N ALA A 657 -5.14 8.88 -43.21
CA ALA A 657 -4.59 9.91 -44.08
C ALA A 657 -3.74 10.88 -43.25
N SER A 658 -2.62 11.32 -43.82
CA SER A 658 -1.72 12.31 -43.23
C SER A 658 -1.43 13.41 -44.22
N PHE A 659 -1.34 14.65 -43.74
CA PHE A 659 -0.88 15.76 -44.57
C PHE A 659 0.62 15.60 -44.86
N ALA A 660 1.02 15.94 -46.09
CA ALA A 660 2.43 16.08 -46.44
C ALA A 660 3.02 17.35 -45.79
N GLU A 661 4.33 17.53 -45.88
CA GLU A 661 5.02 18.67 -45.26
C GLU A 661 4.76 20.00 -46.01
N GLU A 662 4.37 19.91 -47.28
CA GLU A 662 3.97 20.99 -48.19
C GLU A 662 2.47 21.29 -48.08
#